data_AF-A0A6I7P5V7-F1
#
_entry.id   AF-A0A6I7P5V7-F1
#
_cell.length_a   1.000
_cell.length_b   1.000
_cell.length_c   1.000
_cell.angle_alpha   90.00
_cell.angle_beta   90.00
_cell.angle_gamma   90.00
#
_symmetry.space_group_name_H-M   'P 1'
#
loop_
_entity.id
_entity.type
_entity.pdbx_description
1 polymer ?
#
loop_
_entity_poly.entity_id
_entity_poly.type
_entity_poly.pdbx_seq_one_letter_code
_entity_poly.pdbx_strand_id
1 'polypeptide(L)'
;MRPRTYGIFTVLIAAAQIALCFVGPMAFLRKPSLAVFPLRTFGVAHDEIPLLMDFVERAIADTNSFSLVSRRFLIDHFVKEDPTFDPAMVAPVDHEEALRVSRDLGLDRFAMATVYGSRSRYQVTVNIRETREARTLRTGRFWSDSLENLLAGIDSAGEPLLLRESLSIQTRGIGITDWLILILMGFHMAAGFYALRGGRPGRIVEAVWFPTLVLFIFAYIHALSANMDYVQRFIASGGGLRLARSTALERTYTAVRFGPLLLLGAVAYTKDRLKTTTLEAAGGGAISRLAAHWALPAVLLSALMFGLSFPSFVSLYGLGWLSWFALVPILLVIKGSRPRRAVFYGVAFGTLQALIVNFWHGTFSYLTLHVMTVGFVLQFLVFMLVLVPLIQRSGRWGFLLVPTAWVAFDYLRSIGVLGYPWGLIGTAPYRFLPLIQIASLTGVWGVEFIVILSSAGIAWALDTVPLGRSRLRHDWWRYSAMADARPPLVTLSAVLVLSVVTGWAMLARLDARLADNQTVRSAVLVLIQQNTDPRKHEYREHLAKLYAITDEALAGLDEPPDLVVWPEGGFPVDIRYSLRPDMANSSWARLTQEFFAYQAGINTWLVAGDQDHIVIPLEDGSEQIRNFNSSALLSPDNQLVAIYHKRQLVPFTEHFPLDRERFPRLYELFRTFDASDWERGSELLIFEHDRMRFFTPICFEDLFPDQVRQFVLKGADVIVNMSNDYWSLTPVEGVQHGLHALFRAVENRRPLVRSTVSGYTMAVDAAGRIAPASPAPYTEGFLVARVLLPERWLTPYTRYGDWLPVLCVILTGVSRLGLAGLRFANRRARRNRTLARAGGPDGIAL
;
A
#
# COMPACT_ATOMS: atom_id res chain seq x y z
N MET A 1 27.48 26.41 -8.06
CA MET A 1 28.85 25.82 -8.08
C MET A 1 29.44 26.09 -9.47
N ARG A 2 30.77 26.22 -9.67
CA ARG A 2 31.30 26.34 -11.05
C ARG A 2 30.97 25.03 -11.81
N PRO A 3 30.52 25.06 -13.08
CA PRO A 3 30.14 23.85 -13.83
C PRO A 3 31.22 22.77 -13.83
N ARG A 4 32.48 23.15 -14.05
CA ARG A 4 33.62 22.23 -13.99
C ARG A 4 33.74 21.55 -12.62
N THR A 5 33.61 22.30 -11.52
CA THR A 5 33.67 21.74 -10.16
C THR A 5 32.56 20.73 -9.92
N TYR A 6 31.32 21.05 -10.31
CA TYR A 6 30.20 20.09 -10.23
C TYR A 6 30.48 18.84 -11.06
N GLY A 7 30.98 19.02 -12.28
CA GLY A 7 31.32 17.93 -13.19
C GLY A 7 32.37 16.97 -12.61
N ILE A 8 33.46 17.50 -12.06
CA ILE A 8 34.53 16.70 -11.43
C ILE A 8 33.94 15.87 -10.27
N PHE A 9 33.27 16.51 -9.31
CA PHE A 9 32.72 15.79 -8.15
C PHE A 9 31.65 14.76 -8.56
N THR A 10 30.79 15.08 -9.52
CA THR A 10 29.73 14.15 -9.97
C THR A 10 30.35 12.90 -10.59
N VAL A 11 31.35 13.05 -11.47
CA VAL A 11 32.02 11.91 -12.11
C VAL A 11 32.79 11.09 -11.08
N LEU A 12 33.54 11.72 -10.17
CA LEU A 12 34.29 11.03 -9.13
C LEU A 12 33.39 10.25 -8.17
N ILE A 13 32.31 10.88 -7.69
CA ILE A 13 31.34 10.22 -6.81
C ILE A 13 30.65 9.07 -7.56
N ALA A 14 30.16 9.27 -8.78
CA ALA A 14 29.50 8.20 -9.54
C ALA A 14 30.46 7.03 -9.81
N ALA A 15 31.72 7.29 -10.18
CA ALA A 15 32.73 6.25 -10.37
C ALA A 15 33.05 5.49 -9.07
N ALA A 16 33.19 6.20 -7.96
CA ALA A 16 33.37 5.58 -6.64
C ALA A 16 32.16 4.72 -6.26
N GLN A 17 30.93 5.20 -6.50
CA GLN A 17 29.71 4.42 -6.24
C GLN A 17 29.63 3.17 -7.10
N ILE A 18 29.97 3.26 -8.39
CA ILE A 18 30.06 2.08 -9.26
C ILE A 18 31.10 1.09 -8.72
N ALA A 19 32.29 1.54 -8.31
CA ALA A 19 33.30 0.67 -7.74
C ALA A 19 32.83 -0.02 -6.44
N LEU A 20 32.14 0.71 -5.55
CA LEU A 20 31.53 0.17 -4.33
C LEU A 20 30.44 -0.87 -4.64
N CYS A 21 29.81 -0.81 -5.81
CA CYS A 21 28.87 -1.83 -6.27
C CYS A 21 29.57 -3.13 -6.72
N PHE A 22 30.90 -3.21 -6.77
CA PHE A 22 31.60 -4.44 -7.13
C PHE A 22 32.64 -4.89 -6.08
N VAL A 23 32.83 -4.13 -5.00
CA VAL A 23 33.85 -4.38 -3.98
C VAL A 23 33.30 -4.10 -2.58
N GLY A 24 33.69 -4.93 -1.61
CA GLY A 24 33.34 -4.73 -0.20
C GLY A 24 31.89 -5.11 0.13
N PRO A 25 31.36 -4.66 1.29
CA PRO A 25 30.06 -5.08 1.79
C PRO A 25 28.86 -4.53 1.00
N MET A 26 29.07 -3.60 0.06
CA MET A 26 28.03 -2.98 -0.77
C MET A 26 28.00 -3.50 -2.22
N ALA A 27 28.78 -4.55 -2.52
CA ALA A 27 28.84 -5.14 -3.84
C ALA A 27 27.48 -5.73 -4.27
N PHE A 28 27.14 -5.62 -5.55
CA PHE A 28 26.00 -6.28 -6.17
C PHE A 28 26.16 -7.80 -6.03
N LEU A 29 25.09 -8.43 -5.56
CA LEU A 29 25.00 -9.87 -5.41
C LEU A 29 23.72 -10.34 -6.09
N ARG A 30 23.84 -11.14 -7.17
CA ARG A 30 23.21 -12.47 -7.42
C ARG A 30 23.06 -12.82 -8.92
N LYS A 31 23.17 -14.09 -9.35
CA LYS A 31 22.44 -15.37 -9.04
C LYS A 31 23.40 -16.57 -8.79
N PRO A 32 23.00 -17.78 -8.25
CA PRO A 32 21.66 -18.41 -8.25
C PRO A 32 21.22 -19.25 -7.00
N SER A 33 20.04 -19.87 -7.19
CA SER A 33 19.11 -20.64 -6.37
C SER A 33 19.61 -22.01 -5.87
N LEU A 34 19.70 -22.17 -4.55
CA LEU A 34 20.09 -23.37 -3.85
C LEU A 34 18.86 -23.99 -3.17
N ALA A 35 18.61 -25.29 -3.37
CA ALA A 35 17.65 -26.04 -2.55
C ALA A 35 18.39 -26.70 -1.38
N VAL A 36 17.81 -26.63 -0.18
CA VAL A 36 18.27 -27.41 0.97
C VAL A 36 17.44 -28.68 0.99
N PHE A 37 18.08 -29.80 0.69
CA PHE A 37 17.40 -31.09 0.71
C PHE A 37 17.43 -31.68 2.14
N PRO A 38 16.43 -32.52 2.46
CA PRO A 38 16.30 -33.32 3.68
C PRO A 38 17.60 -33.74 4.40
N LEU A 39 17.59 -33.64 5.73
CA LEU A 39 18.70 -34.06 6.59
C LEU A 39 18.82 -35.58 6.63
N ARG A 40 20.05 -36.10 6.53
CA ARG A 40 20.34 -37.45 7.06
C ARG A 40 20.56 -37.35 8.56
N THR A 41 19.66 -37.88 9.37
CA THR A 41 19.74 -37.83 10.83
C THR A 41 20.09 -39.18 11.43
N PHE A 42 20.93 -39.18 12.47
CA PHE A 42 21.30 -40.36 13.24
C PHE A 42 21.21 -40.02 14.74
N GLY A 43 20.39 -40.76 15.50
CA GLY A 43 20.27 -40.54 16.95
C GLY A 43 19.55 -39.25 17.36
N VAL A 44 18.59 -38.78 16.56
CA VAL A 44 17.81 -37.55 16.76
C VAL A 44 16.31 -37.91 16.83
N ALA A 45 15.53 -37.26 17.69
CA ALA A 45 14.09 -37.52 17.81
C ALA A 45 13.30 -36.91 16.64
N HIS A 46 12.11 -37.47 16.34
CA HIS A 46 11.34 -37.09 15.14
C HIS A 46 10.84 -35.64 15.17
N ASP A 47 10.47 -35.14 16.34
CA ASP A 47 10.03 -33.77 16.60
C ASP A 47 11.16 -32.73 16.54
N GLU A 48 12.43 -33.16 16.66
CA GLU A 48 13.60 -32.28 16.58
C GLU A 48 14.03 -31.99 15.12
N ILE A 49 13.63 -32.84 14.16
CA ILE A 49 14.06 -32.74 12.75
C ILE A 49 13.66 -31.41 12.08
N PRO A 50 12.41 -30.92 12.23
CA PRO A 50 12.03 -29.62 11.67
C PRO A 50 12.87 -28.47 12.23
N LEU A 51 13.16 -28.48 13.54
CA LEU A 51 13.96 -27.44 14.20
C LEU A 51 15.40 -27.39 13.65
N LEU A 52 15.98 -28.56 13.38
CA LEU A 52 17.32 -28.69 12.81
C LEU A 52 17.36 -28.31 11.33
N MET A 53 16.33 -28.65 10.56
CA MET A 53 16.16 -28.18 9.17
C MET A 53 16.13 -26.66 9.13
N ASP A 54 15.30 -26.05 9.98
CA ASP A 54 15.22 -24.61 10.08
C ASP A 54 16.59 -24.04 10.41
N PHE A 55 17.29 -24.58 11.41
CA PHE A 55 18.66 -24.16 11.75
C PHE A 55 19.62 -24.20 10.55
N VAL A 56 19.60 -25.26 9.73
CA VAL A 56 20.46 -25.35 8.54
C VAL A 56 20.08 -24.30 7.49
N GLU A 57 18.79 -24.11 7.24
CA GLU A 57 18.31 -23.05 6.35
C GLU A 57 18.72 -21.66 6.86
N ARG A 58 18.60 -21.41 8.17
CA ARG A 58 19.08 -20.19 8.83
C ARG A 58 20.59 -20.01 8.60
N ALA A 59 21.39 -21.04 8.88
CA ALA A 59 22.84 -20.99 8.74
C ALA A 59 23.30 -20.72 7.30
N ILE A 60 22.61 -21.30 6.30
CA ILE A 60 22.91 -21.03 4.88
C ILE A 60 22.42 -19.63 4.49
N ALA A 61 21.24 -19.20 4.95
CA ALA A 61 20.71 -17.88 4.67
C ALA A 61 21.63 -16.77 5.23
N ASP A 62 22.18 -16.95 6.43
CA ASP A 62 23.12 -16.02 7.09
C ASP A 62 24.39 -15.74 6.28
N THR A 63 24.72 -16.60 5.31
CA THR A 63 25.87 -16.39 4.42
C THR A 63 25.70 -15.20 3.48
N ASN A 64 24.44 -14.86 3.12
CA ASN A 64 24.07 -13.98 2.01
C ASN A 64 24.61 -14.42 0.63
N SER A 65 25.01 -15.67 0.49
CA SER A 65 25.64 -16.21 -0.71
C SER A 65 24.66 -16.86 -1.71
N PHE A 66 23.42 -17.16 -1.29
CA PHE A 66 22.46 -17.95 -2.08
C PHE A 66 21.01 -17.45 -1.94
N SER A 67 20.20 -17.66 -2.98
CA SER A 67 18.72 -17.63 -2.89
C SER A 67 18.25 -19.03 -2.54
N LEU A 68 17.47 -19.22 -1.48
CA LEU A 68 16.93 -20.54 -1.15
C LEU A 68 15.63 -20.80 -1.91
N VAL A 69 15.45 -22.02 -2.42
CA VAL A 69 14.12 -22.51 -2.85
C VAL A 69 13.30 -22.77 -1.59
N SER A 70 12.02 -22.38 -1.57
CA SER A 70 11.21 -22.58 -0.37
C SER A 70 10.99 -24.07 -0.11
N ARG A 71 11.07 -24.46 1.17
CA ARG A 71 10.76 -25.82 1.60
C ARG A 71 9.35 -26.23 1.16
N ARG A 72 8.39 -25.30 1.27
CA ARG A 72 7.01 -25.51 0.79
C ARG A 72 6.96 -25.86 -0.69
N PHE A 73 7.69 -25.14 -1.55
CA PHE A 73 7.72 -25.44 -2.97
C PHE A 73 8.32 -26.82 -3.26
N LEU A 74 9.37 -27.22 -2.53
CA LEU A 74 9.94 -28.57 -2.65
C LEU A 74 8.94 -29.63 -2.18
N ILE A 75 8.26 -29.41 -1.05
CA ILE A 75 7.20 -30.29 -0.54
C ILE A 75 6.06 -30.39 -1.55
N ASP A 76 5.53 -29.28 -2.05
CA ASP A 76 4.44 -29.27 -3.04
C ASP A 76 4.86 -29.98 -4.33
N HIS A 77 6.12 -29.87 -4.73
CA HIS A 77 6.68 -30.61 -5.86
C HIS A 77 6.67 -32.13 -5.60
N PHE A 78 7.17 -32.58 -4.44
CA PHE A 78 7.16 -34.00 -4.07
C PHE A 78 5.76 -34.56 -3.83
N VAL A 79 4.86 -33.83 -3.17
CA VAL A 79 3.44 -34.19 -2.97
C VAL A 79 2.70 -34.29 -4.30
N LYS A 80 3.06 -33.44 -5.29
CA LYS A 80 2.48 -33.51 -6.63
C LYS A 80 2.96 -34.75 -7.41
N GLU A 81 4.18 -35.23 -7.17
CA GLU A 81 4.71 -36.45 -7.79
C GLU A 81 4.28 -37.73 -7.04
N ASP A 82 4.10 -37.65 -5.71
CA ASP A 82 3.60 -38.73 -4.85
C ASP A 82 2.61 -38.18 -3.80
N PRO A 83 1.29 -38.36 -4.00
CA PRO A 83 0.25 -37.90 -3.07
C PRO A 83 0.29 -38.58 -1.69
N THR A 84 1.05 -39.67 -1.53
CA THR A 84 1.25 -40.37 -0.24
C THR A 84 2.46 -39.85 0.53
N PHE A 85 3.21 -38.89 -0.05
CA PHE A 85 4.31 -38.20 0.58
C PHE A 85 3.83 -37.48 1.84
N ASP A 86 4.33 -37.90 3.00
CA ASP A 86 4.05 -37.22 4.26
C ASP A 86 4.91 -35.94 4.34
N PRO A 87 4.29 -34.73 4.33
CA PRO A 87 5.01 -33.46 4.39
C PRO A 87 5.83 -33.26 5.68
N ALA A 88 5.46 -33.98 6.75
CA ALA A 88 6.20 -34.02 8.01
C ALA A 88 7.37 -35.00 7.96
N MET A 89 7.29 -36.03 7.11
CA MET A 89 8.34 -37.02 6.92
C MET A 89 9.24 -36.61 5.77
N VAL A 90 10.29 -35.91 6.18
CA VAL A 90 11.56 -35.73 5.48
C VAL A 90 12.15 -37.12 5.16
N ALA A 91 11.70 -37.79 4.09
CA ALA A 91 12.34 -39.01 3.60
C ALA A 91 13.78 -38.69 3.17
N PRO A 92 14.75 -39.61 3.32
CA PRO A 92 16.13 -39.36 2.91
C PRO A 92 16.20 -39.29 1.38
N VAL A 93 16.12 -38.07 0.85
CA VAL A 93 16.54 -37.80 -0.52
C VAL A 93 18.00 -38.19 -0.60
N ASP A 94 18.30 -39.22 -1.37
CA ASP A 94 19.69 -39.59 -1.59
C ASP A 94 20.40 -38.54 -2.44
N HIS A 95 21.71 -38.72 -2.60
CA HIS A 95 22.49 -37.76 -3.35
C HIS A 95 22.04 -37.63 -4.81
N GLU A 96 21.58 -38.72 -5.42
CA GLU A 96 21.20 -38.77 -6.84
C GLU A 96 19.84 -38.10 -7.06
N GLU A 97 18.90 -38.29 -6.14
CA GLU A 97 17.60 -37.66 -6.18
C GLU A 97 17.67 -36.15 -5.96
N ALA A 98 18.48 -35.68 -5.00
CA ALA A 98 18.70 -34.25 -4.79
C ALA A 98 19.31 -33.58 -6.03
N LEU A 99 20.22 -34.29 -6.71
CA LEU A 99 20.83 -33.84 -7.96
C LEU A 99 19.82 -33.80 -9.11
N ARG A 100 18.96 -34.82 -9.24
CA ARG A 100 17.89 -34.90 -10.26
C ARG A 100 16.92 -33.73 -10.11
N VAL A 101 16.32 -33.58 -8.93
CA VAL A 101 15.35 -32.50 -8.64
C VAL A 101 15.98 -31.12 -8.84
N SER A 102 17.25 -30.95 -8.46
CA SER A 102 17.96 -29.69 -8.71
C SER A 102 18.13 -29.38 -10.20
N ARG A 103 18.32 -30.39 -11.06
CA ARG A 103 18.39 -30.19 -12.53
C ARG A 103 17.04 -29.86 -13.12
N ASP A 104 16.00 -30.56 -12.70
CA ASP A 104 14.63 -30.38 -13.20
C ASP A 104 14.09 -28.98 -12.86
N LEU A 105 14.44 -28.49 -11.66
CA LEU A 105 14.13 -27.13 -11.20
C LEU A 105 15.07 -26.05 -11.77
N GLY A 106 16.07 -26.42 -12.58
CA GLY A 106 17.04 -25.48 -13.14
C GLY A 106 17.92 -24.78 -12.10
N LEU A 107 18.18 -25.42 -10.96
CA LEU A 107 19.02 -24.90 -9.88
C LEU A 107 20.49 -25.12 -10.20
N ASP A 108 21.35 -24.12 -9.97
CA ASP A 108 22.78 -24.32 -10.16
C ASP A 108 23.47 -25.00 -8.97
N ARG A 109 22.81 -25.07 -7.79
CA ARG A 109 23.36 -25.66 -6.56
C ARG A 109 22.30 -26.34 -5.70
N PHE A 110 22.78 -27.18 -4.78
CA PHE A 110 21.99 -27.74 -3.70
C PHE A 110 22.83 -27.94 -2.44
N ALA A 111 22.17 -27.94 -1.28
CA ALA A 111 22.78 -28.31 -0.01
C ALA A 111 22.15 -29.59 0.52
N MET A 112 23.00 -30.43 1.11
CA MET A 112 22.57 -31.56 1.92
C MET A 112 23.22 -31.44 3.28
N ALA A 113 22.49 -31.76 4.33
CA ALA A 113 23.04 -31.76 5.67
C ALA A 113 22.89 -33.11 6.37
N THR A 114 23.85 -33.42 7.22
CA THR A 114 23.90 -34.64 8.02
C THR A 114 23.96 -34.24 9.48
N VAL A 115 23.03 -34.78 10.29
CA VAL A 115 22.97 -34.54 11.73
C VAL A 115 23.26 -35.82 12.49
N TYR A 116 24.13 -35.71 13.48
CA TYR A 116 24.41 -36.76 14.44
C TYR A 116 24.07 -36.25 15.84
N GLY A 117 23.13 -36.92 16.50
CA GLY A 117 22.72 -36.66 17.88
C GLY A 117 23.20 -37.78 18.81
N SER A 118 23.72 -37.38 19.97
CA SER A 118 24.02 -38.27 21.09
C SER A 118 23.70 -37.54 22.41
N ARG A 119 23.73 -38.26 23.54
CA ARG A 119 23.44 -37.70 24.87
C ARG A 119 24.32 -36.51 25.29
N SER A 120 25.45 -36.30 24.63
CA SER A 120 26.41 -35.24 24.99
C SER A 120 26.87 -34.41 23.79
N ARG A 121 26.26 -34.58 22.60
CA ARG A 121 26.70 -33.89 21.38
C ARG A 121 25.62 -33.88 20.30
N TYR A 122 25.34 -32.70 19.76
CA TYR A 122 24.64 -32.53 18.50
C TYR A 122 25.61 -31.95 17.47
N GLN A 123 25.80 -32.65 16.34
CA GLN A 123 26.70 -32.23 15.26
C GLN A 123 25.95 -32.15 13.93
N VAL A 124 26.09 -31.02 13.23
CA VAL A 124 25.51 -30.75 11.91
C VAL A 124 26.63 -30.53 10.90
N THR A 125 26.60 -31.28 9.81
CA THR A 125 27.52 -31.11 8.67
C THR A 125 26.72 -30.73 7.44
N VAL A 126 26.97 -29.56 6.86
CA VAL A 126 26.29 -29.06 5.67
C VAL A 126 27.26 -29.10 4.49
N ASN A 127 26.87 -29.75 3.39
CA ASN A 127 27.62 -29.81 2.14
C ASN A 127 26.89 -29.04 1.05
N ILE A 128 27.52 -28.00 0.52
CA ILE A 128 27.00 -27.21 -0.60
C ILE A 128 27.68 -27.70 -1.88
N ARG A 129 26.88 -28.09 -2.87
CA ARG A 129 27.32 -28.69 -4.13
C ARG A 129 26.85 -27.92 -5.34
N GLU A 130 27.59 -28.03 -6.44
CA GLU A 130 27.13 -27.57 -7.76
C GLU A 130 26.30 -28.65 -8.47
N THR A 131 25.20 -28.25 -9.11
CA THR A 131 24.27 -29.17 -9.80
C THR A 131 24.83 -29.74 -11.10
N ARG A 132 25.81 -29.06 -11.73
CA ARG A 132 26.41 -29.50 -13.01
C ARG A 132 27.30 -30.72 -12.82
N GLU A 133 28.33 -30.62 -11.97
CA GLU A 133 29.35 -31.67 -11.78
C GLU A 133 29.18 -32.44 -10.45
N ALA A 134 28.15 -32.13 -9.65
CA ALA A 134 27.93 -32.70 -8.31
C ALA A 134 29.10 -32.49 -7.31
N ARG A 135 30.04 -31.61 -7.66
CA ARG A 135 31.22 -31.29 -6.86
C ARG A 135 30.84 -30.51 -5.61
N THR A 136 31.47 -30.84 -4.49
CA THR A 136 31.32 -30.09 -3.23
C THR A 136 32.11 -28.78 -3.31
N LEU A 137 31.40 -27.66 -3.21
CA LEU A 137 31.96 -26.32 -3.22
C LEU A 137 32.38 -25.86 -1.81
N ARG A 138 31.62 -26.25 -0.79
CA ARG A 138 31.86 -25.87 0.60
C ARG A 138 31.27 -26.90 1.56
N THR A 139 31.96 -27.17 2.65
CA THR A 139 31.45 -27.98 3.77
C THR A 139 31.59 -27.20 5.06
N GLY A 140 30.47 -26.98 5.76
CA GLY A 140 30.46 -26.45 7.12
C GLY A 140 30.18 -27.56 8.12
N ARG A 141 30.90 -27.56 9.25
CA ARG A 141 30.68 -28.49 10.37
C ARG A 141 30.50 -27.69 11.64
N PHE A 142 29.40 -27.96 12.34
CA PHE A 142 28.98 -27.26 13.56
C PHE A 142 28.62 -28.30 14.61
N TRP A 143 28.91 -28.04 15.87
CA TRP A 143 28.49 -28.92 16.94
C TRP A 143 28.32 -28.13 18.23
N SER A 144 27.43 -28.64 19.09
CA SER A 144 27.22 -28.16 20.45
C SER A 144 26.96 -29.34 21.38
N ASP A 145 26.98 -29.08 22.68
CA ASP A 145 26.72 -30.06 23.75
C ASP A 145 25.23 -30.39 23.90
N SER A 146 24.36 -29.45 23.54
CA SER A 146 22.90 -29.60 23.55
C SER A 146 22.24 -29.12 22.24
N LEU A 147 21.03 -29.60 21.97
CA LEU A 147 20.22 -29.14 20.83
C LEU A 147 19.87 -27.65 20.98
N GLU A 148 19.53 -27.21 22.19
CA GLU A 148 19.17 -25.82 22.47
C GLU A 148 20.32 -24.86 22.12
N ASN A 149 21.55 -25.16 22.57
CA ASN A 149 22.73 -24.36 22.25
C ASN A 149 23.03 -24.36 20.76
N LEU A 150 22.91 -25.51 20.10
CA LEU A 150 23.08 -25.61 18.64
C LEU A 150 22.07 -24.74 17.90
N LEU A 151 20.78 -24.82 18.25
CA LEU A 151 19.70 -24.04 17.63
C LEU A 151 19.84 -22.53 17.90
N ALA A 152 20.41 -22.16 19.05
CA ALA A 152 20.78 -20.78 19.40
C ALA A 152 22.04 -20.29 18.66
N GLY A 153 22.75 -21.17 17.96
CA GLY A 153 23.96 -20.82 17.21
C GLY A 153 25.20 -20.69 18.09
N ILE A 154 25.28 -21.45 19.19
CA ILE A 154 26.34 -21.37 20.20
C ILE A 154 27.04 -22.73 20.33
N ASP A 155 28.37 -22.72 20.47
CA ASP A 155 29.18 -23.92 20.68
C ASP A 155 29.23 -24.37 22.15
N SER A 156 29.93 -25.48 22.43
CA SER A 156 30.05 -26.01 23.80
C SER A 156 30.83 -25.12 24.78
N ALA A 157 31.51 -24.08 24.27
CA ALA A 157 32.24 -23.11 25.10
C ALA A 157 31.41 -21.84 25.36
N GLY A 158 30.18 -21.75 24.82
CA GLY A 158 29.34 -20.56 24.92
C GLY A 158 29.65 -19.50 23.85
N GLU A 159 30.50 -19.81 22.87
CA GLU A 159 30.88 -18.89 21.81
C GLU A 159 29.96 -19.01 20.58
N PRO A 160 29.69 -17.91 19.85
CA PRO A 160 28.87 -17.96 18.65
C PRO A 160 29.51 -18.80 17.53
N LEU A 161 28.74 -19.69 16.92
CA LEU A 161 29.16 -20.47 15.76
C LEU A 161 29.42 -19.55 14.56
N LEU A 162 30.60 -19.68 13.94
CA LEU A 162 31.01 -18.92 12.75
C LEU A 162 30.36 -19.45 11.45
N LEU A 163 29.03 -19.52 11.44
CA LEU A 163 28.22 -20.12 10.36
C LEU A 163 28.49 -19.47 9.00
N ARG A 164 28.55 -18.13 8.98
CA ARG A 164 28.79 -17.34 7.77
C ARG A 164 30.15 -17.61 7.13
N GLU A 165 31.20 -17.69 7.93
CA GLU A 165 32.55 -17.97 7.44
C GLU A 165 32.64 -19.40 6.91
N SER A 166 31.94 -20.32 7.57
CA SER A 166 31.95 -21.74 7.22
C SER A 166 31.18 -22.06 5.93
N LEU A 167 30.08 -21.36 5.64
CA LEU A 167 29.18 -21.70 4.53
C LEU A 167 29.16 -20.70 3.38
N SER A 168 29.78 -19.51 3.52
CA SER A 168 29.71 -18.50 2.47
C SER A 168 30.49 -18.86 1.21
N ILE A 169 29.89 -18.55 0.06
CA ILE A 169 30.48 -18.63 -1.27
C ILE A 169 30.25 -17.26 -1.94
N GLN A 170 31.32 -16.54 -2.29
CA GLN A 170 31.16 -15.28 -3.04
C GLN A 170 30.64 -15.60 -4.45
N THR A 171 29.42 -15.16 -4.77
CA THR A 171 28.89 -15.20 -6.13
C THR A 171 28.57 -13.80 -6.61
N ARG A 172 29.13 -13.43 -7.76
CA ARG A 172 28.89 -12.12 -8.40
C ARG A 172 27.74 -12.25 -9.38
N GLY A 173 26.84 -11.27 -9.41
CA GLY A 173 25.82 -11.14 -10.45
C GLY A 173 25.01 -9.85 -10.30
N ILE A 174 24.30 -9.47 -11.36
CA ILE A 174 23.60 -8.18 -11.49
C ILE A 174 22.09 -8.45 -11.64
N GLY A 175 21.30 -8.00 -10.66
CA GLY A 175 19.84 -8.02 -10.71
C GLY A 175 19.24 -6.81 -11.45
N ILE A 176 17.92 -6.81 -11.65
CA ILE A 176 17.19 -5.70 -12.31
C ILE A 176 17.39 -4.38 -11.56
N THR A 177 17.39 -4.42 -10.23
CA THR A 177 17.58 -3.22 -9.40
C THR A 177 19.00 -2.70 -9.45
N ASP A 178 19.99 -3.59 -9.56
CA ASP A 178 21.39 -3.23 -9.79
C ASP A 178 21.55 -2.51 -11.14
N TRP A 179 20.83 -2.97 -12.18
CA TRP A 179 20.77 -2.26 -13.46
C TRP A 179 20.18 -0.86 -13.35
N LEU A 180 19.12 -0.65 -12.56
CA LEU A 180 18.56 0.69 -12.34
C LEU A 180 19.57 1.62 -11.66
N ILE A 181 20.34 1.11 -10.69
CA ILE A 181 21.42 1.87 -10.04
C ILE A 181 22.51 2.21 -11.05
N LEU A 182 22.98 1.25 -11.85
CA LEU A 182 24.00 1.48 -12.87
C LEU A 182 23.55 2.50 -13.93
N ILE A 183 22.31 2.40 -14.39
CA ILE A 183 21.70 3.35 -15.33
C ILE A 183 21.66 4.75 -14.70
N LEU A 184 21.24 4.86 -13.43
CA LEU A 184 21.23 6.13 -12.70
C LEU A 184 22.64 6.72 -12.59
N MET A 185 23.64 5.91 -12.24
CA MET A 185 25.03 6.35 -12.18
C MET A 185 25.53 6.80 -13.56
N GLY A 186 25.14 6.10 -14.63
CA GLY A 186 25.40 6.50 -16.01
C GLY A 186 24.83 7.88 -16.35
N PHE A 187 23.58 8.16 -15.94
CA PHE A 187 22.98 9.49 -16.11
C PHE A 187 23.73 10.57 -15.32
N HIS A 188 24.16 10.29 -14.09
CA HIS A 188 25.00 11.22 -13.32
C HIS A 188 26.37 11.45 -13.97
N MET A 189 27.01 10.40 -14.49
CA MET A 189 28.27 10.55 -15.24
C MET A 189 28.08 11.42 -16.49
N ALA A 190 27.03 11.17 -17.28
CA ALA A 190 26.70 11.98 -18.45
C ALA A 190 26.44 13.46 -18.07
N ALA A 191 25.71 13.70 -16.98
CA ALA A 191 25.49 15.02 -16.42
C ALA A 191 26.81 15.71 -16.00
N GLY A 192 27.70 14.95 -15.38
CA GLY A 192 29.02 15.40 -14.97
C GLY A 192 29.89 15.79 -16.18
N PHE A 193 29.98 14.94 -17.20
CA PHE A 193 30.72 15.23 -18.43
C PHE A 193 30.17 16.42 -19.20
N TYR A 194 28.85 16.58 -19.26
CA TYR A 194 28.23 17.79 -19.83
C TYR A 194 28.67 19.06 -19.09
N ALA A 195 28.70 19.02 -17.76
CA ALA A 195 29.15 20.17 -16.96
C ALA A 195 30.65 20.46 -17.11
N LEU A 196 31.49 19.43 -17.30
CA LEU A 196 32.91 19.57 -17.62
C LEU A 196 33.15 20.28 -18.95
N ARG A 197 32.31 20.01 -19.96
CA ARG A 197 32.32 20.68 -21.28
C ARG A 197 31.76 22.10 -21.26
N GLY A 198 31.49 22.67 -20.08
CA GLY A 198 31.00 24.05 -19.92
C GLY A 198 29.47 24.18 -19.90
N GLY A 199 28.74 23.07 -19.95
CA GLY A 199 27.30 23.06 -19.83
C GLY A 199 26.80 23.52 -18.45
N ARG A 200 25.69 24.25 -18.38
CA ARG A 200 25.13 24.71 -17.10
C ARG A 200 24.39 23.57 -16.39
N PRO A 201 24.80 23.16 -15.17
CA PRO A 201 24.28 21.95 -14.54
C PRO A 201 22.86 22.11 -14.00
N GLY A 202 22.36 23.32 -13.73
CA GLY A 202 21.10 23.54 -13.00
C GLY A 202 19.89 22.74 -13.50
N ARG A 203 19.68 22.67 -14.83
CA ARG A 203 18.56 21.91 -15.42
C ARG A 203 18.76 20.39 -15.37
N ILE A 204 20.01 19.95 -15.48
CA ILE A 204 20.34 18.51 -15.47
C ILE A 204 20.32 17.98 -14.06
N VAL A 205 20.75 18.79 -13.08
CA VAL A 205 20.65 18.47 -11.65
C VAL A 205 19.21 18.11 -11.31
N GLU A 206 18.22 18.92 -11.68
CA GLU A 206 16.82 18.61 -11.38
C GLU A 206 16.34 17.30 -12.02
N ALA A 207 16.72 17.06 -13.28
CA ALA A 207 16.30 15.89 -14.04
C ALA A 207 16.85 14.57 -13.48
N VAL A 208 18.07 14.58 -12.93
CA VAL A 208 18.71 13.37 -12.38
C VAL A 208 18.49 13.26 -10.86
N TRP A 209 18.35 14.38 -10.15
CA TRP A 209 18.14 14.40 -8.69
C TRP A 209 16.81 13.78 -8.28
N PHE A 210 15.73 14.04 -9.03
CA PHE A 210 14.43 13.48 -8.69
C PHE A 210 14.39 11.93 -8.78
N PRO A 211 14.81 11.29 -9.90
CA PRO A 211 14.93 9.82 -9.94
C PRO A 211 15.88 9.27 -8.87
N THR A 212 16.96 9.99 -8.54
CA THR A 212 17.87 9.62 -7.44
C THR A 212 17.14 9.62 -6.10
N LEU A 213 16.32 10.63 -5.83
CA LEU A 213 15.54 10.72 -4.60
C LEU A 213 14.50 9.62 -4.51
N VAL A 214 13.79 9.35 -5.61
CA VAL A 214 12.80 8.26 -5.68
C VAL A 214 13.47 6.92 -5.37
N LEU A 215 14.60 6.61 -6.02
CA LEU A 215 15.35 5.38 -5.77
C LEU A 215 15.95 5.32 -4.36
N PHE A 216 16.39 6.46 -3.80
CA PHE A 216 16.84 6.54 -2.42
C PHE A 216 15.72 6.25 -1.43
N ILE A 217 14.57 6.93 -1.55
CA ILE A 217 13.41 6.71 -0.67
C ILE A 217 12.96 5.26 -0.78
N PHE A 218 12.87 4.75 -2.01
CA PHE A 218 12.53 3.36 -2.28
C PHE A 218 13.50 2.39 -1.55
N ALA A 219 14.80 2.53 -1.78
CA ALA A 219 15.82 1.70 -1.14
C ALA A 219 15.86 1.89 0.38
N TYR A 220 15.53 3.08 0.88
CA TYR A 220 15.53 3.39 2.31
C TYR A 220 14.32 2.79 3.02
N ILE A 221 13.13 2.84 2.41
CA ILE A 221 11.93 2.12 2.88
C ILE A 221 12.24 0.63 2.94
N HIS A 222 12.88 0.08 1.91
CA HIS A 222 13.33 -1.30 1.93
C HIS A 222 14.32 -1.58 3.08
N ALA A 223 15.27 -0.68 3.30
CA ALA A 223 16.25 -0.77 4.38
C ALA A 223 15.63 -0.62 5.79
N LEU A 224 14.54 0.15 5.94
CA LEU A 224 13.75 0.23 7.18
C LEU A 224 13.15 -1.13 7.49
N SER A 225 12.61 -1.76 6.46
CA SER A 225 12.07 -3.11 6.54
C SER A 225 13.14 -4.18 6.59
N ALA A 226 14.46 -3.88 6.55
CA ALA A 226 15.55 -4.83 6.28
C ALA A 226 15.76 -6.00 7.27
N ASN A 227 14.78 -6.38 8.08
CA ASN A 227 14.49 -7.81 8.25
C ASN A 227 13.68 -8.38 7.07
N MET A 228 13.71 -7.73 5.90
CA MET A 228 12.94 -8.04 4.70
C MET A 228 13.79 -8.17 3.41
N ASP A 229 15.03 -8.68 3.52
CA ASP A 229 15.59 -9.53 2.44
C ASP A 229 14.96 -10.96 2.50
N TYR A 230 13.73 -10.99 3.01
CA TYR A 230 13.04 -12.06 3.71
C TYR A 230 11.92 -12.61 2.87
N VAL A 231 11.26 -11.92 1.92
CA VAL A 231 10.08 -12.53 1.27
C VAL A 231 10.37 -13.90 0.66
N GLN A 232 11.51 -14.09 -0.03
CA GLN A 232 11.91 -15.43 -0.49
C GLN A 232 12.41 -16.36 0.63
N ARG A 233 12.98 -15.79 1.71
CA ARG A 233 13.56 -16.53 2.85
C ARG A 233 12.53 -16.80 3.98
N PHE A 234 11.39 -16.12 3.96
CA PHE A 234 10.23 -16.11 4.85
C PHE A 234 9.25 -17.18 4.42
N ILE A 235 8.93 -17.14 3.12
CA ILE A 235 8.19 -18.18 2.43
C ILE A 235 8.98 -19.49 2.50
N ALA A 236 10.32 -19.44 2.49
CA ALA A 236 11.16 -20.63 2.67
C ALA A 236 11.17 -21.21 4.09
N SER A 237 11.08 -20.38 5.13
CA SER A 237 11.32 -20.78 6.53
C SER A 237 10.10 -20.72 7.45
N GLY A 238 8.88 -20.69 6.89
CA GLY A 238 7.64 -20.69 7.68
C GLY A 238 7.48 -19.50 8.64
N GLY A 239 8.24 -18.42 8.45
CA GLY A 239 8.12 -17.25 9.32
C GLY A 239 9.06 -17.13 10.51
N GLY A 240 10.12 -17.95 10.57
CA GLY A 240 11.05 -18.01 11.71
C GLY A 240 12.38 -17.26 11.59
N LEU A 241 12.62 -16.45 10.55
CA LEU A 241 13.97 -15.93 10.24
C LEU A 241 14.16 -14.41 10.35
N ARG A 242 15.05 -13.95 11.24
CA ARG A 242 15.58 -12.57 11.24
C ARG A 242 16.99 -12.59 10.64
N LEU A 243 17.21 -11.88 9.53
CA LEU A 243 18.38 -12.11 8.65
C LEU A 243 19.30 -10.92 8.34
N ALA A 244 18.99 -9.69 8.76
CA ALA A 244 20.00 -8.64 8.73
C ALA A 244 20.72 -8.56 10.07
N ARG A 245 22.07 -8.48 10.03
CA ARG A 245 22.89 -8.13 11.21
C ARG A 245 22.37 -6.87 11.91
N SER A 246 21.80 -5.92 11.15
CA SER A 246 21.09 -4.74 11.68
C SER A 246 20.39 -3.97 10.55
N THR A 247 19.11 -3.63 10.71
CA THR A 247 18.40 -2.72 9.79
C THR A 247 19.05 -1.33 9.74
N ALA A 248 19.74 -0.92 10.82
CA ALA A 248 20.48 0.34 10.84
C ALA A 248 21.68 0.32 9.87
N LEU A 249 22.33 -0.84 9.70
CA LEU A 249 23.47 -1.00 8.81
C LEU A 249 23.03 -0.88 7.33
N GLU A 250 21.94 -1.54 6.95
CA GLU A 250 21.38 -1.45 5.58
C GLU A 250 20.89 -0.05 5.23
N ARG A 251 20.29 0.66 6.20
CA ARG A 251 19.94 2.08 6.02
C ARG A 251 21.18 2.94 5.82
N THR A 252 22.26 2.62 6.51
CA THR A 252 23.54 3.31 6.36
C THR A 252 24.13 3.06 4.97
N TYR A 253 24.14 1.82 4.47
CA TYR A 253 24.57 1.52 3.11
C TYR A 253 23.75 2.25 2.05
N THR A 254 22.44 2.30 2.22
CA THR A 254 21.56 3.07 1.33
C THR A 254 21.90 4.57 1.36
N ALA A 255 22.08 5.14 2.56
CA ALA A 255 22.48 6.53 2.71
C ALA A 255 23.85 6.83 2.08
N VAL A 256 24.83 5.93 2.22
CA VAL A 256 26.14 6.05 1.58
C VAL A 256 26.03 5.94 0.06
N ARG A 257 25.16 5.08 -0.46
CA ARG A 257 24.99 4.84 -1.90
C ARG A 257 24.39 6.03 -2.65
N PHE A 258 23.36 6.67 -2.09
CA PHE A 258 22.64 7.76 -2.78
C PHE A 258 22.93 9.15 -2.20
N GLY A 259 23.23 9.25 -0.91
CA GLY A 259 23.37 10.50 -0.17
C GLY A 259 24.39 11.48 -0.77
N PRO A 260 25.62 11.04 -1.15
CA PRO A 260 26.61 11.94 -1.73
C PRO A 260 26.13 12.67 -3.00
N LEU A 261 25.44 11.97 -3.91
CA LEU A 261 24.91 12.55 -5.14
C LEU A 261 23.69 13.46 -4.86
N LEU A 262 22.83 13.07 -3.92
CA LEU A 262 21.71 13.92 -3.48
C LEU A 262 22.19 15.23 -2.86
N LEU A 263 23.19 15.16 -1.98
CA LEU A 263 23.81 16.33 -1.34
C LEU A 263 24.50 17.23 -2.36
N LEU A 264 25.31 16.66 -3.26
CA LEU A 264 25.97 17.41 -4.32
C LEU A 264 24.95 18.12 -5.22
N GLY A 265 23.89 17.42 -5.62
CA GLY A 265 22.80 17.98 -6.42
C GLY A 265 22.05 19.09 -5.69
N ALA A 266 21.74 18.93 -4.39
CA ALA A 266 21.08 19.97 -3.60
C ALA A 266 21.94 21.24 -3.46
N VAL A 267 23.25 21.09 -3.21
CA VAL A 267 24.20 22.22 -3.14
C VAL A 267 24.34 22.89 -4.51
N ALA A 268 24.43 22.10 -5.59
CA ALA A 268 24.53 22.61 -6.94
C ALA A 268 23.28 23.41 -7.34
N TYR A 269 22.10 22.85 -7.09
CA TYR A 269 20.79 23.49 -7.29
C TYR A 269 20.69 24.80 -6.52
N THR A 270 20.95 24.78 -5.22
CA THR A 270 20.84 25.98 -4.36
C THR A 270 21.77 27.09 -4.83
N LYS A 271 23.04 26.77 -5.12
CA LYS A 271 24.00 27.76 -5.63
C LYS A 271 23.63 28.29 -7.02
N ASP A 272 23.00 27.49 -7.87
CA ASP A 272 22.50 27.92 -9.18
C ASP A 272 21.31 28.88 -9.05
N ARG A 273 20.37 28.56 -8.16
CA ARG A 273 19.20 29.38 -7.86
C ARG A 273 19.53 30.71 -7.18
N LEU A 274 20.53 30.74 -6.31
CA LEU A 274 21.01 32.00 -5.71
C LEU A 274 21.69 32.94 -6.72
N LYS A 275 22.29 32.41 -7.79
CA LYS A 275 22.97 33.19 -8.83
C LYS A 275 22.05 33.63 -9.96
N THR A 276 21.04 32.82 -10.25
CA THR A 276 20.13 33.07 -11.37
C THR A 276 19.02 34.01 -10.90
N THR A 277 19.12 35.29 -11.24
CA THR A 277 18.12 36.31 -10.89
C THR A 277 16.96 36.40 -11.88
N THR A 278 17.15 35.85 -13.09
CA THR A 278 16.12 35.81 -14.12
C THR A 278 15.21 34.61 -13.95
N LEU A 279 13.98 34.91 -13.55
CA LEU A 279 12.87 33.96 -13.54
C LEU A 279 12.62 33.49 -14.97
N GLU A 280 12.97 32.24 -15.32
CA GLU A 280 12.50 31.58 -16.54
C GLU A 280 10.98 31.24 -16.44
N ALA A 281 10.20 32.20 -15.94
CA ALA A 281 8.78 32.06 -15.67
C ALA A 281 7.98 32.18 -16.97
N ALA A 282 6.93 31.34 -17.07
CA ALA A 282 6.04 31.32 -18.23
C ALA A 282 4.79 32.19 -18.05
N GLY A 283 4.55 32.66 -16.82
CA GLY A 283 3.35 33.37 -16.37
C GLY A 283 3.26 33.39 -14.84
N GLY A 284 2.18 33.91 -14.29
CA GLY A 284 1.94 33.99 -12.84
C GLY A 284 2.50 35.24 -12.15
N GLY A 285 1.96 35.54 -10.98
CA GLY A 285 2.37 36.65 -10.13
C GLY A 285 3.71 36.43 -9.43
N ALA A 286 4.08 37.34 -8.52
CA ALA A 286 5.42 37.33 -7.95
C ALA A 286 5.69 36.06 -7.10
N ILE A 287 4.68 35.59 -6.36
CA ILE A 287 4.80 34.40 -5.50
C ILE A 287 4.92 33.12 -6.34
N SER A 288 4.09 32.90 -7.36
CA SER A 288 4.22 31.70 -8.21
C SER A 288 5.56 31.66 -8.95
N ARG A 289 6.07 32.82 -9.36
CA ARG A 289 7.41 32.90 -9.97
C ARG A 289 8.51 32.53 -8.97
N LEU A 290 8.41 33.01 -7.73
CA LEU A 290 9.33 32.61 -6.65
C LEU A 290 9.25 31.10 -6.38
N ALA A 291 8.04 30.55 -6.29
CA ALA A 291 7.82 29.12 -6.11
C ALA A 291 8.40 28.31 -7.29
N ALA A 292 8.19 28.75 -8.53
CA ALA A 292 8.77 28.11 -9.73
C ALA A 292 10.30 28.21 -9.79
N HIS A 293 10.89 29.25 -9.18
CA HIS A 293 12.34 29.35 -9.01
C HIS A 293 12.86 28.32 -8.02
N TRP A 294 12.18 28.17 -6.89
CA TRP A 294 12.45 27.19 -5.83
C TRP A 294 11.56 25.95 -5.91
N ALA A 295 11.31 25.48 -7.13
CA ALA A 295 10.29 24.47 -7.38
C ALA A 295 10.56 23.14 -6.68
N LEU A 296 11.82 22.72 -6.57
CA LEU A 296 12.15 21.43 -5.95
C LEU A 296 11.84 21.42 -4.44
N PRO A 297 12.31 22.39 -3.62
CA PRO A 297 11.85 22.53 -2.24
C PRO A 297 10.33 22.66 -2.09
N ALA A 298 9.67 23.41 -2.98
CA ALA A 298 8.22 23.57 -2.92
C ALA A 298 7.47 22.25 -3.20
N VAL A 299 7.93 21.45 -4.17
CA VAL A 299 7.40 20.11 -4.46
C VAL A 299 7.59 19.18 -3.26
N LEU A 300 8.78 19.18 -2.64
CA LEU A 300 9.07 18.36 -1.47
C LEU A 300 8.20 18.76 -0.27
N LEU A 301 8.07 20.06 -0.02
CA LEU A 301 7.20 20.59 1.03
C LEU A 301 5.75 20.15 0.81
N SER A 302 5.25 20.29 -0.42
CA SER A 302 3.89 19.87 -0.78
C SER A 302 3.68 18.37 -0.59
N ALA A 303 4.61 17.53 -1.05
CA ALA A 303 4.54 16.08 -0.90
C ALA A 303 4.60 15.63 0.58
N LEU A 304 5.45 16.27 1.38
CA LEU A 304 5.54 16.02 2.83
C LEU A 304 4.25 16.45 3.54
N MET A 305 3.73 17.66 3.28
CA MET A 305 2.49 18.12 3.88
C MET A 305 1.31 17.22 3.51
N PHE A 306 1.25 16.75 2.26
CA PHE A 306 0.24 15.80 1.81
C PHE A 306 0.38 14.47 2.55
N GLY A 307 1.55 13.85 2.53
CA GLY A 307 1.77 12.55 3.16
C GLY A 307 1.59 12.57 4.68
N LEU A 308 2.06 13.61 5.36
CA LEU A 308 1.92 13.77 6.81
C LEU A 308 0.50 14.17 7.24
N SER A 309 -0.37 14.58 6.31
CA SER A 309 -1.77 14.83 6.62
C SER A 309 -2.54 13.54 6.94
N PHE A 310 -2.08 12.41 6.42
CA PHE A 310 -2.56 11.07 6.75
C PHE A 310 -1.79 10.47 7.93
N PRO A 311 -2.33 9.41 8.56
CA PRO A 311 -1.52 8.50 9.37
C PRO A 311 -0.19 8.20 8.69
N SER A 312 0.90 8.39 9.41
CA SER A 312 2.26 8.30 8.89
C SER A 312 3.23 7.87 9.97
N PHE A 313 4.49 7.63 9.60
CA PHE A 313 5.57 7.32 10.54
C PHE A 313 5.86 8.46 11.55
N VAL A 314 5.35 9.68 11.34
CA VAL A 314 5.49 10.81 12.28
C VAL A 314 4.32 10.87 13.27
N SER A 315 3.11 10.58 12.80
CA SER A 315 1.89 10.60 13.61
C SER A 315 0.98 9.47 13.16
N LEU A 316 0.70 8.52 14.06
CA LEU A 316 -0.17 7.38 13.80
C LEU A 316 -1.59 7.80 13.38
N TYR A 317 -2.03 8.99 13.75
CA TYR A 317 -3.35 9.53 13.38
C TYR A 317 -3.27 10.68 12.37
N GLY A 318 -2.07 10.96 11.87
CA GLY A 318 -1.82 12.04 10.92
C GLY A 318 -1.91 13.44 11.51
N LEU A 319 -1.57 14.42 10.68
CA LEU A 319 -1.69 15.85 10.96
C LEU A 319 -2.73 16.43 9.99
N GLY A 320 -4.00 16.03 10.14
CA GLY A 320 -5.06 16.32 9.17
C GLY A 320 -5.22 17.79 8.77
N TRP A 321 -4.83 18.73 9.63
CA TRP A 321 -4.83 20.17 9.32
C TRP A 321 -3.83 20.58 8.22
N LEU A 322 -2.79 19.78 7.94
CA LEU A 322 -1.87 20.01 6.84
C LEU A 322 -2.56 19.87 5.47
N SER A 323 -3.61 19.04 5.38
CA SER A 323 -4.34 18.79 4.11
C SER A 323 -4.86 20.08 3.47
N TRP A 324 -5.30 21.05 4.28
CA TRP A 324 -5.80 22.35 3.82
C TRP A 324 -4.78 23.16 3.02
N PHE A 325 -3.49 22.94 3.28
CA PHE A 325 -2.38 23.71 2.72
C PHE A 325 -1.47 22.87 1.83
N ALA A 326 -1.62 21.55 1.84
CA ALA A 326 -0.69 20.61 1.23
C ALA A 326 -0.46 20.88 -0.26
N LEU A 327 -1.49 21.31 -1.01
CA LEU A 327 -1.36 21.56 -2.44
C LEU A 327 -0.95 23.00 -2.79
N VAL A 328 -0.89 23.92 -1.82
CA VAL A 328 -0.54 25.33 -2.07
C VAL A 328 0.81 25.47 -2.79
N PRO A 329 1.91 24.83 -2.33
CA PRO A 329 3.22 25.03 -2.96
C PRO A 329 3.27 24.46 -4.39
N ILE A 330 2.71 23.27 -4.64
CA ILE A 330 2.73 22.65 -5.97
C ILE A 330 1.86 23.42 -6.97
N LEU A 331 0.71 23.97 -6.55
CA LEU A 331 -0.14 24.77 -7.42
C LEU A 331 0.55 26.08 -7.84
N LEU A 332 1.29 26.72 -6.92
CA LEU A 332 2.12 27.89 -7.23
C LEU A 332 3.26 27.53 -8.21
N VAL A 333 3.91 26.38 -8.02
CA VAL A 333 4.95 25.87 -8.95
C VAL A 333 4.38 25.64 -10.34
N ILE A 334 3.21 24.99 -10.45
CA ILE A 334 2.54 24.73 -11.74
C ILE A 334 2.21 26.04 -12.45
N LYS A 335 1.69 27.04 -11.71
CA LYS A 335 1.30 28.34 -12.25
C LYS A 335 2.50 29.17 -12.76
N GLY A 336 3.62 29.17 -12.03
CA GLY A 336 4.81 29.94 -12.40
C GLY A 336 5.73 29.26 -13.42
N SER A 337 5.65 27.93 -13.57
CA SER A 337 6.54 27.14 -14.42
C SER A 337 6.08 27.06 -15.88
N ARG A 338 7.02 26.84 -16.81
CA ARG A 338 6.68 26.43 -18.19
C ARG A 338 5.91 25.11 -18.19
N PRO A 339 4.96 24.87 -19.12
CA PRO A 339 4.08 23.69 -19.11
C PRO A 339 4.82 22.35 -18.95
N ARG A 340 5.92 22.13 -19.69
CA ARG A 340 6.72 20.90 -19.58
C ARG A 340 7.33 20.70 -18.18
N ARG A 341 7.78 21.78 -17.54
CA ARG A 341 8.33 21.73 -16.17
C ARG A 341 7.24 21.57 -15.14
N ALA A 342 6.10 22.23 -15.32
CA ALA A 342 4.93 22.04 -14.46
C ALA A 342 4.45 20.58 -14.48
N VAL A 343 4.44 19.92 -15.65
CA VAL A 343 4.15 18.48 -15.75
C VAL A 343 5.21 17.67 -15.00
N PHE A 344 6.50 17.92 -15.23
CA PHE A 344 7.57 17.22 -14.50
C PHE A 344 7.43 17.35 -12.98
N TYR A 345 7.22 18.56 -12.45
CA TYR A 345 7.06 18.78 -11.02
C TYR A 345 5.76 18.21 -10.45
N GLY A 346 4.68 18.22 -11.23
CA GLY A 346 3.42 17.60 -10.84
C GLY A 346 3.53 16.08 -10.76
N VAL A 347 4.22 15.45 -11.71
CA VAL A 347 4.55 14.01 -11.64
C VAL A 347 5.45 13.74 -10.45
N ALA A 348 6.47 14.57 -10.24
CA ALA A 348 7.38 14.43 -9.11
C ALA A 348 6.65 14.50 -7.76
N PHE A 349 5.76 15.48 -7.59
CA PHE A 349 4.87 15.57 -6.44
C PHE A 349 4.03 14.30 -6.28
N GLY A 350 3.36 13.85 -7.35
CA GLY A 350 2.47 12.69 -7.33
C GLY A 350 3.17 11.39 -6.93
N THR A 351 4.37 11.16 -7.43
CA THR A 351 5.20 9.99 -7.06
C THR A 351 5.70 10.08 -5.63
N LEU A 352 6.20 11.24 -5.20
CA LEU A 352 6.73 11.40 -3.83
C LEU A 352 5.63 11.28 -2.78
N GLN A 353 4.49 11.94 -2.98
CA GLN A 353 3.37 11.83 -2.05
C GLN A 353 2.88 10.37 -1.98
N ALA A 354 2.82 9.67 -3.12
CA ALA A 354 2.39 8.28 -3.15
C ALA A 354 3.34 7.38 -2.37
N LEU A 355 4.65 7.55 -2.53
CA LEU A 355 5.67 6.82 -1.76
C LEU A 355 5.59 7.09 -0.26
N ILE A 356 5.28 8.34 0.14
CA ILE A 356 5.16 8.71 1.56
C ILE A 356 3.88 8.12 2.16
N VAL A 357 2.75 8.19 1.45
CA VAL A 357 1.45 7.66 1.93
C VAL A 357 1.45 6.13 1.96
N ASN A 358 2.04 5.49 0.94
CA ASN A 358 1.99 4.06 0.68
C ASN A 358 3.33 3.36 1.01
N PHE A 359 4.16 3.92 1.88
CA PHE A 359 5.49 3.37 2.18
C PHE A 359 5.42 1.93 2.69
N TRP A 360 4.32 1.57 3.36
CA TRP A 360 4.03 0.24 3.88
C TRP A 360 3.79 -0.82 2.79
N HIS A 361 3.64 -0.46 1.51
CA HIS A 361 3.71 -1.49 0.46
C HIS A 361 5.06 -2.20 0.44
N GLY A 362 6.11 -1.50 0.87
CA GLY A 362 7.46 -2.06 1.01
C GLY A 362 7.63 -3.06 2.16
N THR A 363 6.70 -3.14 3.12
CA THR A 363 6.69 -4.18 4.17
C THR A 363 5.93 -5.43 3.71
N PHE A 364 4.90 -5.27 2.87
CA PHE A 364 4.13 -6.39 2.30
C PHE A 364 4.87 -7.12 1.18
N SER A 365 5.18 -6.43 0.08
CA SER A 365 5.83 -7.02 -1.10
C SER A 365 6.66 -6.00 -1.86
N TYR A 366 7.89 -6.39 -2.13
CA TYR A 366 8.86 -5.61 -2.89
C TYR A 366 8.35 -5.22 -4.29
N LEU A 367 7.72 -6.18 -4.97
CA LEU A 367 7.20 -5.96 -6.31
C LEU A 367 6.04 -4.98 -6.29
N THR A 368 5.17 -5.06 -5.28
CA THR A 368 4.00 -4.18 -5.16
C THR A 368 4.42 -2.73 -5.06
N LEU A 369 5.43 -2.39 -4.26
CA LEU A 369 5.92 -1.00 -4.17
C LEU A 369 6.48 -0.51 -5.52
N HIS A 370 7.15 -1.36 -6.31
CA HIS A 370 7.60 -1.00 -7.66
C HIS A 370 6.45 -0.72 -8.61
N VAL A 371 5.52 -1.66 -8.70
CA VAL A 371 4.36 -1.58 -9.59
C VAL A 371 3.51 -0.37 -9.25
N MET A 372 3.28 -0.11 -7.96
CA MET A 372 2.58 1.07 -7.48
C MET A 372 3.32 2.36 -7.83
N THR A 373 4.64 2.43 -7.61
CA THR A 373 5.43 3.63 -7.94
C THR A 373 5.35 3.96 -9.43
N VAL A 374 5.52 2.97 -10.30
CA VAL A 374 5.40 3.14 -11.76
C VAL A 374 3.97 3.52 -12.14
N GLY A 375 2.97 2.86 -11.54
CA GLY A 375 1.56 3.18 -11.71
C GLY A 375 1.26 4.65 -11.41
N PHE A 376 1.71 5.16 -10.26
CA PHE A 376 1.54 6.56 -9.88
C PHE A 376 2.28 7.52 -10.80
N VAL A 377 3.49 7.20 -11.26
CA VAL A 377 4.20 8.02 -12.28
C VAL A 377 3.34 8.18 -13.53
N LEU A 378 2.76 7.09 -14.05
CA LEU A 378 1.93 7.09 -15.25
C LEU A 378 0.60 7.82 -15.03
N GLN A 379 -0.08 7.53 -13.91
CA GLN A 379 -1.34 8.18 -13.55
C GLN A 379 -1.17 9.69 -13.41
N PHE A 380 -0.16 10.15 -12.65
CA PHE A 380 0.10 11.58 -12.49
C PHE A 380 0.63 12.23 -13.77
N LEU A 381 1.29 11.49 -14.67
CA LEU A 381 1.67 12.02 -15.98
C LEU A 381 0.42 12.36 -16.79
N VAL A 382 -0.53 11.43 -16.90
CA VAL A 382 -1.81 11.66 -17.58
C VAL A 382 -2.59 12.79 -16.92
N PHE A 383 -2.68 12.78 -15.59
CA PHE A 383 -3.38 13.81 -14.84
C PHE A 383 -2.76 15.20 -15.04
N MET A 384 -1.43 15.33 -14.95
CA MET A 384 -0.75 16.61 -15.13
C MET A 384 -0.81 17.11 -16.57
N LEU A 385 -0.82 16.20 -17.55
CA LEU A 385 -1.12 16.55 -18.94
C LEU A 385 -2.52 17.14 -19.09
N VAL A 386 -3.47 16.84 -18.19
CA VAL A 386 -4.82 17.44 -18.09
C VAL A 386 -4.81 18.73 -17.25
N LEU A 387 -4.31 18.68 -16.03
CA LEU A 387 -4.39 19.75 -15.04
C LEU A 387 -3.56 20.99 -15.40
N VAL A 388 -2.32 20.80 -15.86
CA VAL A 388 -1.39 21.92 -16.12
C VAL A 388 -1.97 22.92 -17.13
N PRO A 389 -2.51 22.50 -18.29
CA PRO A 389 -3.19 23.44 -19.19
C PRO A 389 -4.44 24.12 -18.63
N LEU A 390 -5.20 23.46 -17.75
CA LEU A 390 -6.38 24.03 -17.10
C LEU A 390 -5.96 25.17 -16.18
N ILE A 391 -5.00 24.93 -15.28
CA ILE A 391 -4.42 25.94 -14.38
C ILE A 391 -3.77 27.08 -15.20
N GLN A 392 -3.00 26.69 -16.21
CA GLN A 392 -2.26 27.52 -17.17
C GLN A 392 -3.09 28.65 -17.82
N ARG A 393 -4.37 28.38 -18.09
CA ARG A 393 -5.18 29.13 -19.05
C ARG A 393 -6.50 29.67 -18.53
N SER A 394 -6.88 29.28 -17.32
CA SER A 394 -8.16 29.66 -16.69
C SER A 394 -8.11 31.01 -15.97
N GLY A 395 -6.96 31.67 -15.93
CA GLY A 395 -6.81 32.98 -15.30
C GLY A 395 -7.19 32.95 -13.81
N ARG A 396 -8.01 33.91 -13.38
CA ARG A 396 -8.46 34.05 -11.99
C ARG A 396 -9.44 32.97 -11.52
N TRP A 397 -10.10 32.25 -12.43
CA TRP A 397 -11.11 31.23 -12.10
C TRP A 397 -10.54 29.82 -11.95
N GLY A 398 -9.22 29.65 -12.19
CA GLY A 398 -8.61 28.33 -12.16
C GLY A 398 -8.70 27.61 -10.81
N PHE A 399 -8.86 28.34 -9.70
CA PHE A 399 -9.01 27.74 -8.37
C PHE A 399 -10.26 26.86 -8.24
N LEU A 400 -11.31 27.08 -9.04
CA LEU A 400 -12.51 26.23 -9.09
C LEU A 400 -12.31 24.97 -9.96
N LEU A 401 -11.44 25.06 -10.97
CA LEU A 401 -11.16 23.94 -11.88
C LEU A 401 -10.22 22.91 -11.27
N VAL A 402 -9.36 23.32 -10.33
CA VAL A 402 -8.44 22.42 -9.62
C VAL A 402 -9.19 21.32 -8.85
N PRO A 403 -10.09 21.61 -7.89
CA PRO A 403 -10.81 20.57 -7.17
C PRO A 403 -11.70 19.73 -8.10
N THR A 404 -12.29 20.35 -9.12
CA THR A 404 -13.07 19.64 -10.14
C THR A 404 -12.24 18.59 -10.89
N ALA A 405 -11.04 18.97 -11.38
CA ALA A 405 -10.17 18.05 -12.09
C ALA A 405 -9.55 16.99 -11.18
N TRP A 406 -9.28 17.33 -9.92
CA TRP A 406 -8.67 16.42 -8.97
C TRP A 406 -9.65 15.34 -8.48
N VAL A 407 -10.87 15.72 -8.10
CA VAL A 407 -11.91 14.75 -7.74
C VAL A 407 -12.25 13.84 -8.93
N ALA A 408 -12.26 14.39 -10.16
CA ALA A 408 -12.39 13.57 -11.36
C ALA A 408 -11.26 12.55 -11.51
N PHE A 409 -10.01 12.95 -11.24
CA PHE A 409 -8.86 12.05 -11.27
C PHE A 409 -8.94 10.97 -10.19
N ASP A 410 -9.25 11.36 -8.96
CA ASP A 410 -9.34 10.44 -7.81
C ASP A 410 -10.50 9.44 -7.96
N TYR A 411 -11.61 9.86 -8.58
CA TYR A 411 -12.69 8.97 -8.97
C TYR A 411 -12.31 8.02 -10.12
N LEU A 412 -11.64 8.52 -11.16
CA LEU A 412 -11.25 7.66 -12.30
C LEU A 412 -10.23 6.58 -11.89
N ARG A 413 -9.38 6.84 -10.89
CA ARG A 413 -8.48 5.82 -10.32
C ARG A 413 -9.13 4.91 -9.29
N SER A 414 -10.35 5.22 -8.82
CA SER A 414 -11.08 4.39 -7.85
C SER A 414 -12.01 3.36 -8.49
N ILE A 415 -12.32 3.49 -9.79
CA ILE A 415 -13.28 2.63 -10.48
C ILE A 415 -12.60 1.47 -11.22
N GLY A 416 -13.38 0.40 -11.41
CA GLY A 416 -12.97 -0.76 -12.19
C GLY A 416 -12.09 -1.74 -11.44
N VAL A 417 -11.61 -2.74 -12.16
CA VAL A 417 -10.87 -3.88 -11.59
C VAL A 417 -9.54 -3.48 -10.95
N LEU A 418 -8.92 -2.40 -11.44
CA LEU A 418 -7.67 -1.85 -10.90
C LEU A 418 -7.89 -0.66 -9.96
N GLY A 419 -9.13 -0.47 -9.49
CA GLY A 419 -9.50 0.63 -8.62
C GLY A 419 -8.66 0.64 -7.33
N TYR A 420 -8.06 1.78 -7.01
CA TYR A 420 -7.25 1.97 -5.80
C TYR A 420 -7.56 3.34 -5.19
N PRO A 421 -8.69 3.49 -4.46
CA PRO A 421 -9.10 4.74 -3.80
C PRO A 421 -8.32 5.04 -2.50
N TRP A 422 -7.02 4.73 -2.44
CA TRP A 422 -6.18 5.06 -1.29
C TRP A 422 -5.63 6.49 -1.40
N GLY A 423 -5.37 7.14 -0.27
CA GLY A 423 -4.72 8.47 -0.25
C GLY A 423 -5.61 9.60 -0.78
N LEU A 424 -6.93 9.45 -0.70
CA LEU A 424 -7.89 10.53 -0.96
C LEU A 424 -7.71 11.63 0.09
N ILE A 425 -7.31 12.84 -0.30
CA ILE A 425 -7.03 13.93 0.67
C ILE A 425 -8.27 14.32 1.49
N GLY A 426 -9.48 13.98 1.01
CA GLY A 426 -10.73 14.13 1.74
C GLY A 426 -10.83 13.29 3.03
N THR A 427 -10.03 12.22 3.19
CA THR A 427 -10.04 11.43 4.43
C THR A 427 -9.13 11.99 5.51
N ALA A 428 -8.16 12.85 5.17
CA ALA A 428 -7.24 13.43 6.13
C ALA A 428 -7.92 14.25 7.26
N PRO A 429 -8.94 15.10 7.01
CA PRO A 429 -9.64 15.83 8.07
C PRO A 429 -10.73 15.02 8.78
N TYR A 430 -10.61 13.69 8.90
CA TYR A 430 -11.64 12.82 9.49
C TYR A 430 -12.10 13.21 10.91
N ARG A 431 -11.23 13.85 11.70
CA ARG A 431 -11.57 14.32 13.07
C ARG A 431 -12.41 15.59 13.08
N PHE A 432 -12.50 16.32 11.96
CA PHE A 432 -13.28 17.54 11.88
C PHE A 432 -14.74 17.21 11.55
N LEU A 433 -15.46 16.71 12.56
CA LEU A 433 -16.81 16.16 12.42
C LEU A 433 -17.79 17.06 11.63
N PRO A 434 -17.88 18.38 11.87
CA PRO A 434 -18.79 19.23 11.09
C PRO A 434 -18.50 19.16 9.58
N LEU A 435 -17.24 19.16 9.17
CA LEU A 435 -16.88 19.11 7.75
C LEU A 435 -17.30 17.78 7.10
N ILE A 436 -16.97 16.64 7.74
CA ILE A 436 -17.17 15.33 7.11
C ILE A 436 -18.65 15.00 6.91
N GLN A 437 -19.56 15.69 7.60
CA GLN A 437 -21.01 15.47 7.42
C GLN A 437 -21.48 15.68 5.99
N ILE A 438 -20.79 16.50 5.21
CA ILE A 438 -21.10 16.71 3.80
C ILE A 438 -20.97 15.40 2.99
N ALA A 439 -20.23 14.41 3.48
CA ALA A 439 -20.13 13.09 2.87
C ALA A 439 -21.48 12.37 2.77
N SER A 440 -22.44 12.68 3.66
CA SER A 440 -23.83 12.20 3.52
C SER A 440 -24.57 12.77 2.30
N LEU A 441 -24.07 13.87 1.70
CA LEU A 441 -24.64 14.45 0.47
C LEU A 441 -23.93 13.97 -0.80
N THR A 442 -22.61 13.89 -0.74
CA THR A 442 -21.75 13.82 -1.93
C THR A 442 -20.77 12.64 -1.93
N GLY A 443 -20.75 11.83 -0.86
CA GLY A 443 -19.64 10.94 -0.59
C GLY A 443 -18.43 11.69 -0.05
N VAL A 444 -17.36 10.95 0.29
CA VAL A 444 -16.03 11.51 0.64
C VAL A 444 -15.53 12.55 -0.38
N TRP A 445 -15.97 12.45 -1.64
CA TRP A 445 -15.66 13.36 -2.74
C TRP A 445 -15.94 14.84 -2.45
N GLY A 446 -17.00 15.16 -1.70
CA GLY A 446 -17.30 16.56 -1.35
C GLY A 446 -16.34 17.13 -0.31
N VAL A 447 -15.89 16.31 0.64
CA VAL A 447 -14.87 16.69 1.61
C VAL A 447 -13.55 16.93 0.89
N GLU A 448 -13.18 16.01 -0.01
CA GLU A 448 -12.02 16.16 -0.88
C GLU A 448 -12.08 17.46 -1.71
N PHE A 449 -13.23 17.73 -2.36
CA PHE A 449 -13.43 18.95 -3.14
C PHE A 449 -13.17 20.21 -2.31
N ILE A 450 -13.68 20.28 -1.07
CA ILE A 450 -13.52 21.45 -0.18
C ILE A 450 -12.06 21.61 0.27
N VAL A 451 -11.38 20.52 0.63
CA VAL A 451 -9.97 20.57 1.05
C VAL A 451 -9.09 21.07 -0.09
N ILE A 452 -9.30 20.54 -1.31
CA ILE A 452 -8.54 20.95 -2.49
C ILE A 452 -8.88 22.38 -2.90
N LEU A 453 -10.17 22.77 -2.85
CA LEU A 453 -10.61 24.13 -3.09
C LEU A 453 -9.93 25.12 -2.14
N SER A 454 -9.67 24.71 -0.90
CA SER A 454 -8.97 25.52 0.10
C SER A 454 -7.52 25.78 -0.30
N SER A 455 -6.77 24.73 -0.61
CA SER A 455 -5.40 24.89 -1.13
C SER A 455 -5.36 25.70 -2.43
N ALA A 456 -6.31 25.48 -3.34
CA ALA A 456 -6.40 26.21 -4.59
C ALA A 456 -6.75 27.70 -4.39
N GLY A 457 -7.73 28.01 -3.54
CA GLY A 457 -8.11 29.37 -3.20
C GLY A 457 -6.95 30.14 -2.57
N ILE A 458 -6.23 29.53 -1.63
CA ILE A 458 -5.03 30.10 -1.00
C ILE A 458 -3.93 30.35 -2.04
N ALA A 459 -3.63 29.37 -2.90
CA ALA A 459 -2.62 29.51 -3.94
C ALA A 459 -2.96 30.65 -4.93
N TRP A 460 -4.23 30.79 -5.34
CA TRP A 460 -4.65 31.87 -6.22
C TRP A 460 -4.60 33.24 -5.53
N ALA A 461 -5.01 33.32 -4.26
CA ALA A 461 -4.92 34.55 -3.49
C ALA A 461 -3.46 35.00 -3.31
N LEU A 462 -2.56 34.08 -2.92
CA LEU A 462 -1.13 34.36 -2.78
C LEU A 462 -0.52 34.84 -4.09
N ASP A 463 -0.93 34.29 -5.24
CA ASP A 463 -0.35 34.71 -6.51
C ASP A 463 -0.68 36.17 -6.89
N THR A 464 -1.71 36.78 -6.30
CA THR A 464 -2.02 38.20 -6.54
C THR A 464 -1.15 39.16 -5.74
N VAL A 465 -0.38 38.67 -4.75
CA VAL A 465 0.43 39.50 -3.86
C VAL A 465 1.71 39.97 -4.59
N PRO A 466 1.95 41.29 -4.73
CA PRO A 466 3.18 41.81 -5.32
C PRO A 466 4.36 41.69 -4.33
N LEU A 467 5.41 40.96 -4.70
CA LEU A 467 6.70 40.97 -3.98
C LEU A 467 7.64 41.99 -4.64
N GLY A 468 7.72 43.21 -4.12
CA GLY A 468 8.64 44.23 -4.63
C GLY A 468 8.88 45.40 -3.67
N ARG A 469 10.17 45.76 -3.49
CA ARG A 469 10.65 46.97 -2.78
C ARG A 469 10.41 48.29 -3.55
N SER A 470 9.75 48.27 -4.70
CA SER A 470 9.51 49.46 -5.51
C SER A 470 8.43 50.32 -4.87
N ARG A 471 8.85 51.16 -3.91
CA ARG A 471 8.08 52.16 -3.18
C ARG A 471 6.74 51.62 -2.66
N LEU A 472 6.68 51.45 -1.35
CA LEU A 472 5.51 51.77 -0.54
C LEU A 472 5.02 53.20 -0.90
N ARG A 473 4.50 53.40 -2.10
CA ARG A 473 3.51 54.43 -2.35
C ARG A 473 2.29 53.95 -1.58
N HIS A 474 1.63 54.91 -0.95
CA HIS A 474 0.51 54.84 -0.01
C HIS A 474 -0.74 54.11 -0.55
N ASP A 475 -0.60 53.12 -1.42
CA ASP A 475 -1.56 52.63 -2.40
C ASP A 475 -1.50 51.10 -2.56
N TRP A 476 -0.81 50.36 -1.70
CA TRP A 476 -0.88 48.88 -1.68
C TRP A 476 -2.29 48.36 -1.36
N TRP A 477 -3.13 49.21 -0.75
CA TRP A 477 -4.57 49.04 -0.57
C TRP A 477 -5.40 49.45 -1.80
N ARG A 478 -4.80 50.00 -2.87
CA ARG A 478 -5.54 50.36 -4.09
C ARG A 478 -6.21 49.12 -4.67
N TYR A 479 -7.48 49.30 -4.96
CA TYR A 479 -8.52 48.28 -5.18
C TYR A 479 -8.20 47.12 -6.14
N SER A 480 -7.20 47.18 -7.02
CA SER A 480 -7.02 46.19 -8.09
C SER A 480 -6.43 44.84 -7.63
N ALA A 481 -5.37 44.83 -6.81
CA ALA A 481 -4.78 43.57 -6.32
C ALA A 481 -5.71 42.85 -5.32
N MET A 482 -6.36 43.61 -4.44
CA MET A 482 -7.42 43.06 -3.57
C MET A 482 -8.64 42.61 -4.39
N ALA A 483 -9.02 43.29 -5.48
CA ALA A 483 -10.14 42.87 -6.33
C ALA A 483 -9.93 41.50 -7.00
N ASP A 484 -8.69 41.14 -7.36
CA ASP A 484 -8.38 39.83 -7.94
C ASP A 484 -8.21 38.73 -6.89
N ALA A 485 -7.82 39.07 -5.66
CA ALA A 485 -7.74 38.13 -4.53
C ALA A 485 -9.09 37.87 -3.85
N ARG A 486 -10.04 38.82 -3.95
CA ARG A 486 -11.35 38.74 -3.31
C ARG A 486 -12.17 37.52 -3.77
N PRO A 487 -12.33 37.21 -5.07
CA PRO A 487 -13.13 36.06 -5.49
C PRO A 487 -12.68 34.73 -4.88
N PRO A 488 -11.39 34.31 -4.94
CA PRO A 488 -10.99 33.04 -4.33
C PRO A 488 -11.15 33.04 -2.81
N LEU A 489 -10.84 34.13 -2.11
CA LEU A 489 -10.98 34.20 -0.65
C LEU A 489 -12.44 34.24 -0.19
N VAL A 490 -13.30 34.99 -0.88
CA VAL A 490 -14.74 35.07 -0.59
C VAL A 490 -15.42 33.74 -0.89
N THR A 491 -15.14 33.13 -2.06
CA THR A 491 -15.67 31.80 -2.38
C THR A 491 -15.20 30.77 -1.37
N LEU A 492 -13.90 30.75 -1.03
CA LEU A 492 -13.37 29.85 -0.02
C LEU A 492 -14.06 30.04 1.34
N SER A 493 -14.12 31.28 1.82
CA SER A 493 -14.74 31.60 3.12
C SER A 493 -16.21 31.23 3.14
N ALA A 494 -16.95 31.55 2.07
CA ALA A 494 -18.37 31.20 1.94
C ALA A 494 -18.59 29.68 1.93
N VAL A 495 -17.78 28.93 1.16
CA VAL A 495 -17.89 27.46 1.10
C VAL A 495 -17.52 26.83 2.44
N LEU A 496 -16.46 27.29 3.11
CA LEU A 496 -16.07 26.77 4.42
C LEU A 496 -17.13 27.05 5.48
N VAL A 497 -17.60 28.30 5.58
CA VAL A 497 -18.66 28.69 6.52
C VAL A 497 -19.92 27.89 6.24
N LEU A 498 -20.36 27.81 4.99
CA LEU A 498 -21.55 27.04 4.61
C LEU A 498 -21.39 25.55 4.96
N SER A 499 -20.24 24.96 4.67
CA SER A 499 -19.97 23.53 4.95
C SER A 499 -19.97 23.25 6.45
N VAL A 500 -19.32 24.11 7.24
CA VAL A 500 -19.25 23.97 8.70
C VAL A 500 -20.62 24.20 9.33
N VAL A 501 -21.35 25.25 8.95
CA VAL A 501 -22.68 25.55 9.48
C VAL A 501 -23.68 24.45 9.10
N THR A 502 -23.68 24.01 7.85
CA THR A 502 -24.54 22.90 7.39
C THR A 502 -24.17 21.61 8.12
N GLY A 503 -22.88 21.35 8.29
CA GLY A 503 -22.36 20.21 9.04
C GLY A 503 -22.79 20.19 10.49
N TRP A 504 -22.69 21.32 11.19
CA TRP A 504 -23.22 21.48 12.55
C TRP A 504 -24.72 21.23 12.62
N ALA A 505 -25.48 21.78 11.67
CA ALA A 505 -26.92 21.55 11.61
C ALA A 505 -27.26 20.07 11.34
N MET A 506 -26.48 19.38 10.52
CA MET A 506 -26.63 17.94 10.27
C MET A 506 -26.30 17.11 11.50
N LEU A 507 -25.21 17.43 12.22
CA LEU A 507 -24.84 16.77 13.48
C LEU A 507 -25.95 16.94 14.51
N ALA A 508 -26.38 18.18 14.76
CA ALA A 508 -27.42 18.47 15.74
C ALA A 508 -28.74 17.73 15.43
N ARG A 509 -29.13 17.66 14.15
CA ARG A 509 -30.30 16.90 13.71
C ARG A 509 -30.12 15.39 13.88
N LEU A 510 -28.93 14.87 13.61
CA LEU A 510 -28.63 13.46 13.81
C LEU A 510 -28.66 13.10 15.30
N ASP A 511 -27.97 13.89 16.14
CA ASP A 511 -27.90 13.66 17.58
C ASP A 511 -29.31 13.75 18.21
N ALA A 512 -30.14 14.71 17.79
CA ALA A 512 -31.53 14.80 18.23
C ALA A 512 -32.37 13.57 17.85
N ARG A 513 -32.11 12.96 16.68
CA ARG A 513 -32.78 11.71 16.29
C ARG A 513 -32.26 10.51 17.06
N LEU A 514 -30.96 10.45 17.34
CA LEU A 514 -30.35 9.36 18.08
C LEU A 514 -30.69 9.39 19.58
N ALA A 515 -30.99 10.57 20.13
CA ALA A 515 -31.42 10.74 21.52
C ALA A 515 -32.88 10.34 21.78
N ASP A 516 -33.68 10.09 20.73
CA ASP A 516 -35.05 9.62 20.87
C ASP A 516 -35.08 8.14 21.28
N ASN A 517 -34.94 7.89 22.58
CA ASN A 517 -34.83 6.55 23.17
C ASN A 517 -36.08 5.68 22.99
N GLN A 518 -37.22 6.23 22.55
CA GLN A 518 -38.43 5.43 22.32
C GLN A 518 -38.44 4.73 20.96
N THR A 519 -37.62 5.18 20.00
CA THR A 519 -37.66 4.72 18.61
C THR A 519 -36.36 4.07 18.14
N VAL A 520 -35.21 4.47 18.72
CA VAL A 520 -33.90 4.01 18.26
C VAL A 520 -33.51 2.68 18.90
N ARG A 521 -33.49 1.62 18.09
CA ARG A 521 -32.96 0.31 18.50
C ARG A 521 -31.44 0.37 18.68
N SER A 522 -30.90 -0.49 19.54
CA SER A 522 -29.44 -0.66 19.69
C SER A 522 -29.05 -2.14 19.61
N ALA A 523 -27.83 -2.40 19.17
CA ALA A 523 -27.21 -3.72 19.22
C ALA A 523 -25.85 -3.66 19.96
N VAL A 524 -25.50 -4.72 20.68
CA VAL A 524 -24.20 -4.89 21.34
C VAL A 524 -23.38 -5.91 20.54
N LEU A 525 -22.25 -5.48 20.00
CA LEU A 525 -21.36 -6.31 19.21
C LEU A 525 -20.00 -6.43 19.90
N VAL A 526 -19.42 -7.63 19.90
CA VAL A 526 -18.08 -7.89 20.44
C VAL A 526 -17.11 -8.14 19.28
N LEU A 527 -16.10 -7.27 19.15
CA LEU A 527 -15.13 -7.32 18.07
C LEU A 527 -13.80 -7.88 18.60
N ILE A 528 -13.30 -8.94 17.99
CA ILE A 528 -12.11 -9.65 18.45
C ILE A 528 -10.88 -9.29 17.59
N GLN A 529 -9.76 -9.00 18.26
CA GLN A 529 -8.46 -8.70 17.66
C GLN A 529 -7.38 -9.61 18.27
N GLN A 530 -7.14 -10.74 17.63
CA GLN A 530 -6.24 -11.80 18.13
C GLN A 530 -4.75 -11.56 17.84
N ASN A 531 -4.41 -10.63 16.95
CA ASN A 531 -3.03 -10.23 16.63
C ASN A 531 -2.08 -11.40 16.30
N THR A 532 -2.58 -12.44 15.65
CA THR A 532 -1.78 -13.55 15.12
C THR A 532 -1.99 -13.72 13.64
N ASP A 533 -0.92 -14.01 12.89
CA ASP A 533 -0.99 -14.17 11.44
C ASP A 533 -1.71 -15.47 11.04
N PRO A 534 -2.95 -15.42 10.51
CA PRO A 534 -3.68 -16.62 10.13
C PRO A 534 -3.01 -17.39 8.96
N ARG A 535 -2.02 -16.79 8.27
CA ARG A 535 -1.32 -17.40 7.13
C ARG A 535 -0.20 -18.37 7.53
N LYS A 536 0.21 -18.39 8.80
CA LYS A 536 1.36 -19.19 9.27
C LYS A 536 1.06 -20.67 9.56
N HIS A 537 -0.13 -21.16 9.21
CA HIS A 537 -0.56 -22.56 9.38
C HIS A 537 -0.59 -23.06 10.85
N GLU A 538 -0.53 -22.15 11.83
CA GLU A 538 -0.67 -22.42 13.27
C GLU A 538 -2.15 -22.34 13.70
N TYR A 539 -3.04 -23.02 12.98
CA TYR A 539 -4.49 -22.83 13.12
C TYR A 539 -5.02 -23.09 14.53
N ARG A 540 -4.46 -24.07 15.26
CA ARG A 540 -4.86 -24.35 16.65
C ARG A 540 -4.50 -23.23 17.61
N GLU A 541 -3.29 -22.67 17.50
CA GLU A 541 -2.88 -21.53 18.32
C GLU A 541 -3.72 -20.30 18.02
N HIS A 542 -3.96 -20.05 16.73
CA HIS A 542 -4.82 -18.97 16.27
C HIS A 542 -6.23 -19.04 16.88
N LEU A 543 -6.86 -20.22 16.79
CA LEU A 543 -8.21 -20.44 17.33
C LEU A 543 -8.21 -20.39 18.86
N ALA A 544 -7.21 -20.96 19.53
CA ALA A 544 -7.10 -20.89 20.98
C ALA A 544 -7.05 -19.45 21.50
N LYS A 545 -6.34 -18.56 20.79
CA LYS A 545 -6.32 -17.11 21.11
C LYS A 545 -7.66 -16.44 20.85
N LEU A 546 -8.32 -16.74 19.72
CA LEU A 546 -9.66 -16.23 19.44
C LEU A 546 -10.66 -16.65 20.52
N TYR A 547 -10.62 -17.91 20.97
CA TYR A 547 -11.50 -18.42 22.02
C TYR A 547 -11.21 -17.70 23.35
N ALA A 548 -9.94 -17.62 23.76
CA ALA A 548 -9.56 -16.98 25.02
C ALA A 548 -10.00 -15.51 25.09
N ILE A 549 -9.78 -14.73 24.01
CA ILE A 549 -10.17 -13.31 23.96
C ILE A 549 -11.70 -13.17 23.88
N THR A 550 -12.38 -14.08 23.19
CA THR A 550 -13.85 -14.10 23.13
C THR A 550 -14.43 -14.40 24.52
N ASP A 551 -13.92 -15.41 25.22
CA ASP A 551 -14.35 -15.78 26.57
C ASP A 551 -14.12 -14.63 27.56
N GLU A 552 -12.95 -13.97 27.49
CA GLU A 552 -12.65 -12.78 28.30
C GLU A 552 -13.66 -11.66 28.04
N ALA A 553 -13.96 -11.39 26.77
CA ALA A 553 -14.91 -10.35 26.39
C ALA A 553 -16.33 -10.65 26.87
N LEU A 554 -16.78 -11.90 26.74
CA LEU A 554 -18.11 -12.34 27.15
C LEU A 554 -18.26 -12.37 28.67
N ALA A 555 -17.21 -12.76 29.42
CA ALA A 555 -17.23 -12.77 30.87
C ALA A 555 -17.41 -11.36 31.49
N GLY A 556 -17.05 -10.31 30.75
CA GLY A 556 -17.24 -8.92 31.15
C GLY A 556 -18.63 -8.35 30.91
N LEU A 557 -19.59 -9.14 30.38
CA LEU A 557 -20.93 -8.68 30.04
C LEU A 557 -21.99 -9.26 30.99
N ASP A 558 -22.94 -8.41 31.40
CA ASP A 558 -24.09 -8.82 32.22
C ASP A 558 -25.14 -9.59 31.40
N GLU A 559 -25.24 -9.31 30.10
CA GLU A 559 -26.15 -9.93 29.14
C GLU A 559 -25.37 -10.42 27.93
N PRO A 560 -25.78 -11.54 27.29
CA PRO A 560 -25.18 -12.00 26.04
C PRO A 560 -25.20 -10.89 24.97
N PRO A 561 -24.12 -10.70 24.19
CA PRO A 561 -24.12 -9.74 23.10
C PRO A 561 -25.07 -10.18 21.98
N ASP A 562 -25.42 -9.25 21.09
CA ASP A 562 -26.21 -9.56 19.90
C ASP A 562 -25.36 -10.25 18.82
N LEU A 563 -24.05 -10.00 18.76
CA LEU A 563 -23.16 -10.63 17.77
C LEU A 563 -21.69 -10.60 18.24
N VAL A 564 -21.01 -11.73 18.15
CA VAL A 564 -19.54 -11.80 18.19
C VAL A 564 -19.00 -11.74 16.76
N VAL A 565 -17.96 -10.94 16.54
CA VAL A 565 -17.35 -10.71 15.23
C VAL A 565 -15.89 -11.11 15.29
N TRP A 566 -15.54 -12.18 14.58
CA TRP A 566 -14.15 -12.53 14.30
C TRP A 566 -13.70 -11.89 12.99
N PRO A 567 -12.41 -11.57 12.84
CA PRO A 567 -11.92 -10.87 11.64
C PRO A 567 -11.81 -11.77 10.41
N GLU A 568 -11.36 -11.20 9.29
CA GLU A 568 -11.04 -11.94 8.06
C GLU A 568 -10.01 -13.04 8.35
N GLY A 569 -10.30 -14.26 7.88
CA GLY A 569 -9.48 -15.43 8.20
C GLY A 569 -9.56 -15.88 9.66
N GLY A 570 -10.55 -15.42 10.43
CA GLY A 570 -10.76 -15.84 11.82
C GLY A 570 -11.01 -17.34 11.98
N PHE A 571 -11.68 -17.97 11.02
CA PHE A 571 -11.69 -19.41 10.85
C PHE A 571 -10.99 -19.77 9.52
N PRO A 572 -9.79 -20.37 9.55
CA PRO A 572 -8.93 -20.46 8.36
C PRO A 572 -9.27 -21.62 7.41
N VAL A 573 -10.25 -22.45 7.76
CA VAL A 573 -10.60 -23.69 7.05
C VAL A 573 -11.96 -23.54 6.39
N ASP A 574 -12.16 -24.17 5.24
CA ASP A 574 -13.47 -24.22 4.60
C ASP A 574 -14.48 -25.06 5.40
N ILE A 575 -15.46 -24.37 6.00
CA ILE A 575 -16.48 -24.98 6.85
C ILE A 575 -17.31 -25.99 6.07
N ARG A 576 -17.81 -25.65 4.88
CA ARG A 576 -18.72 -26.55 4.13
C ARG A 576 -17.98 -27.78 3.62
N TYR A 577 -16.74 -27.61 3.18
CA TYR A 577 -15.91 -28.68 2.69
C TYR A 577 -15.52 -29.65 3.80
N SER A 578 -15.06 -29.11 4.93
CA SER A 578 -14.61 -29.91 6.07
C SER A 578 -15.72 -30.72 6.73
N LEU A 579 -16.98 -30.29 6.58
CA LEU A 579 -18.17 -31.01 7.05
C LEU A 579 -18.67 -32.09 6.08
N ARG A 580 -18.06 -32.27 4.90
CA ARG A 580 -18.51 -33.33 3.98
C ARG A 580 -18.21 -34.73 4.54
N PRO A 581 -19.06 -35.74 4.26
CA PRO A 581 -18.88 -37.09 4.79
C PRO A 581 -17.54 -37.74 4.45
N ASP A 582 -17.00 -37.48 3.26
CA ASP A 582 -15.70 -37.97 2.79
C ASP A 582 -14.52 -37.32 3.52
N MET A 583 -14.71 -36.12 4.07
CA MET A 583 -13.69 -35.37 4.81
C MET A 583 -13.72 -35.64 6.32
N ALA A 584 -14.65 -36.45 6.83
CA ALA A 584 -14.93 -36.62 8.26
C ALA A 584 -13.71 -37.00 9.12
N ASN A 585 -12.73 -37.70 8.55
CA ASN A 585 -11.50 -38.13 9.25
C ASN A 585 -10.31 -37.16 9.07
N SER A 586 -10.47 -36.08 8.32
CA SER A 586 -9.41 -35.08 8.07
C SER A 586 -9.10 -34.24 9.31
N SER A 587 -7.90 -33.65 9.35
CA SER A 587 -7.55 -32.67 10.40
C SER A 587 -8.42 -31.41 10.35
N TRP A 588 -8.88 -31.03 9.15
CA TRP A 588 -9.79 -29.91 8.93
C TRP A 588 -11.17 -30.18 9.53
N ALA A 589 -11.74 -31.36 9.30
CA ALA A 589 -13.02 -31.76 9.91
C ALA A 589 -12.96 -31.71 11.44
N ARG A 590 -11.85 -32.18 12.05
CA ARG A 590 -11.64 -32.08 13.51
C ARG A 590 -11.62 -30.64 14.00
N LEU A 591 -10.88 -29.76 13.32
CA LEU A 591 -10.84 -28.32 13.67
C LEU A 591 -12.23 -27.69 13.57
N THR A 592 -13.00 -28.00 12.51
CA THR A 592 -14.36 -27.50 12.34
C THR A 592 -15.28 -28.04 13.43
N GLN A 593 -15.19 -29.31 13.81
CA GLN A 593 -15.97 -29.87 14.92
C GLN A 593 -15.63 -29.20 16.27
N GLU A 594 -14.34 -28.98 16.55
CA GLU A 594 -13.88 -28.24 17.74
C GLU A 594 -14.45 -26.80 17.76
N PHE A 595 -14.47 -26.15 16.60
CA PHE A 595 -15.05 -24.82 16.44
C PHE A 595 -16.57 -24.79 16.67
N PHE A 596 -17.33 -25.70 16.08
CA PHE A 596 -18.77 -25.80 16.32
C PHE A 596 -19.09 -26.21 17.77
N ALA A 597 -18.25 -27.00 18.43
CA ALA A 597 -18.40 -27.30 19.85
C ALA A 597 -18.19 -26.06 20.73
N TYR A 598 -17.20 -25.23 20.41
CA TYR A 598 -17.00 -23.93 21.07
C TYR A 598 -18.17 -22.96 20.82
N GLN A 599 -18.62 -22.84 19.56
CA GLN A 599 -19.76 -22.01 19.18
C GLN A 599 -21.04 -22.37 19.95
N ALA A 600 -21.33 -23.66 20.12
CA ALA A 600 -22.46 -24.11 20.94
C ALA A 600 -22.34 -23.70 22.42
N GLY A 601 -21.11 -23.59 22.93
CA GLY A 601 -20.84 -23.19 24.31
C GLY A 601 -21.09 -21.71 24.57
N ILE A 602 -20.80 -20.82 23.61
CA ILE A 602 -21.01 -19.37 23.77
C ILE A 602 -22.46 -18.93 23.56
N ASN A 603 -23.31 -19.78 22.93
CA ASN A 603 -24.76 -19.59 22.77
C ASN A 603 -25.16 -18.18 22.31
N THR A 604 -24.44 -17.64 21.32
CA THR A 604 -24.67 -16.31 20.74
C THR A 604 -24.41 -16.37 19.23
N TRP A 605 -24.93 -15.40 18.48
CA TRP A 605 -24.56 -15.25 17.08
C TRP A 605 -23.06 -14.97 16.94
N LEU A 606 -22.42 -15.64 15.98
CA LEU A 606 -21.02 -15.44 15.63
C LEU A 606 -20.89 -15.28 14.12
N VAL A 607 -20.18 -14.24 13.69
CA VAL A 607 -19.71 -14.12 12.31
C VAL A 607 -18.20 -14.28 12.27
N ALA A 608 -17.71 -15.20 11.44
CA ALA A 608 -16.29 -15.50 11.32
C ALA A 608 -15.82 -15.42 9.86
N GLY A 609 -14.59 -14.95 9.65
CA GLY A 609 -13.95 -15.06 8.34
C GLY A 609 -13.76 -16.54 7.99
N ASP A 610 -14.00 -16.90 6.74
CA ASP A 610 -14.06 -18.28 6.25
C ASP A 610 -13.34 -18.36 4.88
N GLN A 611 -12.94 -19.56 4.48
CA GLN A 611 -12.55 -19.85 3.09
C GLN A 611 -13.64 -20.72 2.50
N ASP A 612 -14.08 -20.49 1.28
CA ASP A 612 -15.16 -21.31 0.71
C ASP A 612 -14.81 -21.71 -0.72
N HIS A 613 -15.38 -22.80 -1.21
CA HIS A 613 -15.29 -23.14 -2.62
C HIS A 613 -16.60 -23.67 -3.20
N ILE A 614 -16.73 -23.50 -4.51
CA ILE A 614 -17.81 -24.06 -5.31
C ILE A 614 -17.18 -24.95 -6.36
N VAL A 615 -17.68 -26.18 -6.45
CA VAL A 615 -17.32 -27.14 -7.51
C VAL A 615 -18.32 -27.00 -8.64
N ILE A 616 -17.83 -26.72 -9.84
CA ILE A 616 -18.64 -26.58 -11.05
C ILE A 616 -18.28 -27.73 -11.99
N PRO A 617 -19.20 -28.66 -12.28
CA PRO A 617 -18.98 -29.67 -13.29
C PRO A 617 -18.92 -29.01 -14.67
N LEU A 618 -17.91 -29.37 -15.46
CA LEU A 618 -17.70 -28.93 -16.84
C LEU A 618 -18.25 -29.95 -17.84
N GLU A 619 -18.51 -29.49 -19.08
CA GLU A 619 -19.10 -30.32 -20.14
C GLU A 619 -18.23 -31.52 -20.55
N ASP A 620 -16.92 -31.43 -20.35
CA ASP A 620 -15.96 -32.51 -20.62
C ASP A 620 -15.87 -33.56 -19.49
N GLY A 621 -16.70 -33.42 -18.45
CA GLY A 621 -16.71 -34.27 -17.27
C GLY A 621 -15.64 -33.92 -16.22
N SER A 622 -14.85 -32.87 -16.44
CA SER A 622 -13.92 -32.35 -15.44
C SER A 622 -14.63 -31.39 -14.46
N GLU A 623 -14.00 -31.09 -13.33
CA GLU A 623 -14.53 -30.17 -12.33
C GLU A 623 -13.69 -28.89 -12.26
N GLN A 624 -14.34 -27.74 -12.29
CA GLN A 624 -13.73 -26.45 -11.99
C GLN A 624 -14.01 -26.08 -10.53
N ILE A 625 -12.96 -25.96 -9.73
CA ILE A 625 -13.05 -25.44 -8.36
C ILE A 625 -12.88 -23.92 -8.40
N ARG A 626 -13.85 -23.20 -7.84
CA ARG A 626 -13.77 -21.76 -7.59
C ARG A 626 -13.64 -21.52 -6.10
N ASN A 627 -12.51 -20.95 -5.69
CA ASN A 627 -12.23 -20.64 -4.30
C ASN A 627 -12.62 -19.18 -4.01
N PHE A 628 -13.12 -18.91 -2.80
CA PHE A 628 -13.55 -17.59 -2.35
C PHE A 628 -12.98 -17.27 -0.97
N ASN A 629 -12.62 -16.00 -0.77
CA ASN A 629 -12.45 -15.41 0.55
C ASN A 629 -13.84 -15.00 1.04
N SER A 630 -14.22 -15.45 2.24
CA SER A 630 -15.61 -15.50 2.66
C SER A 630 -15.80 -15.09 4.11
N SER A 631 -17.07 -14.93 4.50
CA SER A 631 -17.46 -14.85 5.91
C SER A 631 -18.72 -15.67 6.14
N ALA A 632 -18.78 -16.37 7.26
CA ALA A 632 -19.85 -17.28 7.62
C ALA A 632 -20.58 -16.77 8.87
N LEU A 633 -21.91 -16.79 8.85
CA LEU A 633 -22.75 -16.49 10.02
C LEU A 633 -23.24 -17.78 10.67
N LEU A 634 -23.04 -17.89 11.96
CA LEU A 634 -23.50 -18.98 12.81
C LEU A 634 -24.55 -18.48 13.80
N SER A 635 -25.64 -19.23 13.93
CA SER A 635 -26.70 -18.95 14.91
C SER A 635 -26.35 -19.48 16.32
N PRO A 636 -27.07 -19.03 17.37
CA PRO A 636 -26.97 -19.60 18.71
C PRO A 636 -27.28 -21.11 18.74
N ASP A 637 -28.18 -21.58 17.87
CA ASP A 637 -28.52 -23.00 17.70
C ASP A 637 -27.43 -23.80 16.93
N ASN A 638 -26.24 -23.22 16.81
CA ASN A 638 -25.06 -23.80 16.17
C ASN A 638 -25.28 -24.18 14.68
N GLN A 639 -26.09 -23.39 13.97
CA GLN A 639 -26.36 -23.60 12.54
C GLN A 639 -25.56 -22.61 11.68
N LEU A 640 -24.97 -23.11 10.59
CA LEU A 640 -24.42 -22.26 9.52
C LEU A 640 -25.58 -21.64 8.74
N VAL A 641 -25.83 -20.35 8.96
CA VAL A 641 -26.98 -19.63 8.40
C VAL A 641 -26.74 -19.20 6.96
N ALA A 642 -25.60 -18.56 6.69
CA ALA A 642 -25.25 -18.09 5.36
C ALA A 642 -23.74 -17.81 5.24
N ILE A 643 -23.23 -17.77 4.00
CA ILE A 643 -21.86 -17.42 3.67
C ILE A 643 -21.86 -16.29 2.64
N TYR A 644 -21.16 -15.19 2.95
CA TYR A 644 -20.87 -14.10 2.01
C TYR A 644 -19.53 -14.32 1.32
N HIS A 645 -19.48 -14.16 0.00
CA HIS A 645 -18.25 -14.19 -0.81
C HIS A 645 -17.77 -12.78 -1.14
N LYS A 646 -16.48 -12.51 -0.87
CA LYS A 646 -15.81 -11.25 -1.21
C LYS A 646 -15.96 -10.94 -2.70
N ARG A 647 -16.45 -9.75 -3.03
CA ARG A 647 -16.76 -9.32 -4.40
C ARG A 647 -15.61 -8.52 -5.01
N GLN A 648 -14.99 -7.64 -4.22
CA GLN A 648 -13.88 -6.81 -4.66
C GLN A 648 -12.54 -7.32 -4.11
N LEU A 649 -11.84 -8.03 -4.98
CA LEU A 649 -10.54 -8.63 -4.69
C LEU A 649 -9.40 -7.63 -4.89
N VAL A 650 -8.32 -7.81 -4.13
CA VAL A 650 -7.08 -7.04 -4.26
C VAL A 650 -6.38 -7.44 -5.56
N PRO A 651 -6.17 -6.50 -6.51
CA PRO A 651 -5.56 -6.82 -7.80
C PRO A 651 -4.13 -7.32 -7.64
N PHE A 652 -3.78 -8.37 -8.38
CA PHE A 652 -2.44 -8.99 -8.37
C PHE A 652 -1.99 -9.57 -7.02
N THR A 653 -2.87 -9.69 -6.02
CA THR A 653 -2.58 -10.38 -4.76
C THR A 653 -3.62 -11.47 -4.47
N GLU A 654 -4.88 -11.18 -4.72
CA GLU A 654 -5.99 -12.13 -4.54
C GLU A 654 -6.58 -12.60 -5.87
N HIS A 655 -6.32 -11.90 -6.96
CA HIS A 655 -6.88 -12.22 -8.27
C HIS A 655 -6.04 -11.64 -9.39
N PHE A 656 -5.93 -12.38 -10.50
CA PHE A 656 -5.33 -11.85 -11.72
C PHE A 656 -6.35 -11.00 -12.49
N PRO A 657 -6.19 -9.66 -12.56
CA PRO A 657 -7.23 -8.76 -13.04
C PRO A 657 -7.40 -8.68 -14.56
N LEU A 658 -6.51 -9.32 -15.32
CA LEU A 658 -6.48 -9.26 -16.78
C LEU A 658 -6.92 -10.59 -17.38
N ASP A 659 -7.28 -10.56 -18.66
CA ASP A 659 -7.60 -11.76 -19.42
C ASP A 659 -6.38 -12.72 -19.44
N ARG A 660 -6.57 -13.90 -18.84
CA ARG A 660 -5.54 -14.93 -18.67
C ARG A 660 -5.04 -15.47 -20.02
N GLU A 661 -5.91 -15.54 -21.03
CA GLU A 661 -5.59 -16.03 -22.38
C GLU A 661 -4.86 -14.98 -23.21
N ARG A 662 -5.21 -13.70 -23.03
CA ARG A 662 -4.55 -12.59 -23.72
C ARG A 662 -3.18 -12.25 -23.12
N PHE A 663 -2.99 -12.49 -21.83
CA PHE A 663 -1.76 -12.16 -21.10
C PHE A 663 -1.13 -13.36 -20.37
N PRO A 664 -0.88 -14.50 -21.04
CA PRO A 664 -0.49 -15.75 -20.39
C PRO A 664 0.87 -15.65 -19.70
N ARG A 665 1.86 -14.97 -20.31
CA ARG A 665 3.18 -14.74 -19.69
C ARG A 665 3.11 -13.89 -18.42
N LEU A 666 2.18 -12.92 -18.38
CA LEU A 666 2.00 -12.07 -17.21
C LEU A 666 1.26 -12.82 -16.11
N TYR A 667 0.33 -13.72 -16.48
CA TYR A 667 -0.33 -14.63 -15.55
C TYR A 667 0.62 -15.67 -14.97
N GLU A 668 1.49 -16.28 -15.78
CA GLU A 668 2.57 -17.17 -15.31
C GLU A 668 3.48 -16.44 -14.32
N LEU A 669 3.90 -15.21 -14.66
CA LEU A 669 4.68 -14.38 -13.76
C LEU A 669 3.91 -14.09 -12.46
N PHE A 670 2.62 -13.76 -12.52
CA PHE A 670 1.77 -13.58 -11.34
C PHE A 670 1.75 -14.84 -10.44
N ARG A 671 1.63 -16.04 -11.03
CA ARG A 671 1.66 -17.31 -10.28
C ARG A 671 2.98 -17.58 -9.56
N THR A 672 4.08 -16.96 -9.98
CA THR A 672 5.38 -17.09 -9.28
C THR A 672 5.46 -16.30 -7.96
N PHE A 673 4.47 -15.45 -7.65
CA PHE A 673 4.49 -14.55 -6.48
C PHE A 673 3.66 -14.99 -5.29
N ASP A 674 3.27 -16.27 -5.19
CA ASP A 674 2.48 -16.83 -4.07
C ASP A 674 1.18 -16.03 -3.80
N ALA A 675 0.59 -15.50 -4.88
CA ALA A 675 -0.68 -14.81 -4.83
C ALA A 675 -1.82 -15.82 -4.78
N SER A 676 -2.79 -15.58 -3.91
CA SER A 676 -4.02 -16.36 -3.90
C SER A 676 -4.78 -16.07 -5.20
N ASP A 677 -5.28 -17.09 -5.90
CA ASP A 677 -6.09 -16.93 -7.12
C ASP A 677 -7.56 -17.16 -6.79
N TRP A 678 -8.11 -16.27 -5.96
CA TRP A 678 -9.51 -16.29 -5.54
C TRP A 678 -10.43 -15.84 -6.69
N GLU A 679 -11.66 -16.32 -6.66
CA GLU A 679 -12.76 -15.92 -7.51
C GLU A 679 -13.65 -14.88 -6.82
N ARG A 680 -14.41 -14.13 -7.62
CA ARG A 680 -15.24 -13.01 -7.13
C ARG A 680 -16.64 -13.47 -6.77
N GLY A 681 -17.12 -13.05 -5.61
CA GLY A 681 -18.53 -13.13 -5.24
C GLY A 681 -19.42 -12.30 -6.17
N SER A 682 -20.59 -12.80 -6.49
CA SER A 682 -21.59 -12.14 -7.34
C SER A 682 -22.75 -11.54 -6.53
N GLU A 683 -23.05 -12.07 -5.35
CA GLU A 683 -24.25 -11.74 -4.59
C GLU A 683 -24.06 -10.57 -3.62
N LEU A 684 -25.08 -9.70 -3.54
CA LEU A 684 -25.20 -8.69 -2.49
C LEU A 684 -25.88 -9.32 -1.25
N LEU A 685 -25.19 -10.20 -0.51
CA LEU A 685 -25.79 -10.87 0.64
C LEU A 685 -26.01 -9.89 1.81
N ILE A 686 -27.19 -9.96 2.44
CA ILE A 686 -27.49 -9.30 3.71
C ILE A 686 -27.75 -10.41 4.72
N PHE A 687 -27.03 -10.39 5.82
CA PHE A 687 -27.29 -11.25 6.96
C PHE A 687 -28.50 -10.72 7.74
N GLU A 688 -29.47 -11.60 7.96
CA GLU A 688 -30.65 -11.34 8.76
C GLU A 688 -30.39 -11.81 10.19
N HIS A 689 -30.52 -10.89 11.15
CA HIS A 689 -30.43 -11.15 12.59
C HIS A 689 -31.65 -10.53 13.27
N ASP A 690 -32.11 -11.12 14.39
CA ASP A 690 -33.37 -10.75 15.06
C ASP A 690 -33.49 -9.25 15.36
N ARG A 691 -32.37 -8.60 15.70
CA ARG A 691 -32.33 -7.16 16.00
C ARG A 691 -31.89 -6.26 14.85
N MET A 692 -31.14 -6.77 13.88
CA MET A 692 -30.44 -5.94 12.89
C MET A 692 -30.22 -6.69 11.58
N ARG A 693 -30.08 -5.94 10.49
CA ARG A 693 -29.56 -6.49 9.22
C ARG A 693 -28.17 -5.95 8.96
N PHE A 694 -27.24 -6.80 8.57
CA PHE A 694 -25.87 -6.36 8.32
C PHE A 694 -25.25 -7.08 7.13
N PHE A 695 -24.08 -6.61 6.74
CA PHE A 695 -23.24 -7.26 5.73
C PHE A 695 -21.78 -7.08 6.13
N THR A 696 -20.91 -7.87 5.51
CA THR A 696 -19.51 -8.00 5.89
C THR A 696 -18.58 -7.61 4.76
N PRO A 697 -18.36 -6.31 4.49
CA PRO A 697 -17.34 -5.94 3.52
C PRO A 697 -15.99 -6.42 4.04
N ILE A 698 -15.30 -7.26 3.26
CA ILE A 698 -14.08 -7.92 3.70
C ILE A 698 -12.87 -7.08 3.28
N CYS A 699 -12.08 -6.60 4.24
CA CYS A 699 -10.82 -5.90 4.00
C CYS A 699 -10.98 -4.77 2.98
N PHE A 700 -10.33 -4.91 1.82
CA PHE A 700 -10.28 -3.92 0.75
C PHE A 700 -11.64 -3.44 0.21
N GLU A 701 -12.74 -4.17 0.45
CA GLU A 701 -14.08 -3.79 -0.02
C GLU A 701 -14.61 -2.49 0.62
N ASP A 702 -14.21 -2.17 1.85
CA ASP A 702 -14.71 -0.98 2.54
C ASP A 702 -14.20 0.34 1.94
N LEU A 703 -13.14 0.27 1.14
CA LEU A 703 -12.57 1.40 0.44
C LEU A 703 -13.48 1.90 -0.69
N PHE A 704 -14.40 1.07 -1.20
CA PHE A 704 -15.23 1.35 -2.36
C PHE A 704 -16.60 1.93 -1.94
N PRO A 705 -16.81 3.25 -2.07
CA PRO A 705 -18.00 3.91 -1.55
C PRO A 705 -19.31 3.37 -2.13
N ASP A 706 -19.35 3.17 -3.46
CA ASP A 706 -20.53 2.70 -4.19
C ASP A 706 -20.93 1.27 -3.78
N GLN A 707 -19.95 0.39 -3.52
CA GLN A 707 -20.21 -1.01 -3.16
C GLN A 707 -20.92 -1.09 -1.80
N VAL A 708 -20.39 -0.42 -0.78
CA VAL A 708 -21.01 -0.35 0.55
C VAL A 708 -22.39 0.29 0.48
N ARG A 709 -22.55 1.36 -0.31
CA ARG A 709 -23.84 1.99 -0.54
C ARG A 709 -24.89 1.01 -1.07
N GLN A 710 -24.54 0.09 -1.98
CA GLN A 710 -25.49 -0.88 -2.54
C GLN A 710 -26.09 -1.81 -1.47
N PHE A 711 -25.31 -2.23 -0.47
CA PHE A 711 -25.83 -3.02 0.66
C PHE A 711 -26.77 -2.21 1.55
N VAL A 712 -26.47 -0.93 1.78
CA VAL A 712 -27.37 -0.04 2.54
C VAL A 712 -28.68 0.21 1.78
N LEU A 713 -28.63 0.35 0.46
CA LEU A 713 -29.84 0.41 -0.40
C LEU A 713 -30.66 -0.88 -0.33
N LYS A 714 -30.00 -2.04 -0.24
CA LYS A 714 -30.68 -3.33 -0.04
C LYS A 714 -31.26 -3.48 1.37
N GLY A 715 -30.83 -2.65 2.32
CA GLY A 715 -31.48 -2.49 3.61
C GLY A 715 -30.61 -2.75 4.84
N ALA A 716 -29.28 -2.79 4.70
CA ALA A 716 -28.38 -2.93 5.85
C ALA A 716 -28.60 -1.82 6.91
N ASP A 717 -28.69 -2.25 8.16
CA ASP A 717 -28.79 -1.41 9.37
C ASP A 717 -27.39 -1.13 9.97
N VAL A 718 -26.44 -2.06 9.83
CA VAL A 718 -25.06 -1.96 10.35
C VAL A 718 -24.06 -2.41 9.28
N ILE A 719 -22.89 -1.77 9.24
CA ILE A 719 -21.73 -2.23 8.45
C ILE A 719 -20.80 -3.01 9.38
N VAL A 720 -20.61 -4.31 9.16
CA VAL A 720 -19.74 -5.16 9.99
C VAL A 720 -18.49 -5.52 9.18
N ASN A 721 -17.52 -4.62 9.14
CA ASN A 721 -16.31 -4.81 8.37
C ASN A 721 -15.35 -5.81 9.05
N MET A 722 -14.77 -6.71 8.26
CA MET A 722 -13.86 -7.75 8.73
C MET A 722 -12.56 -7.65 7.94
N SER A 723 -11.42 -7.45 8.59
CA SER A 723 -10.14 -7.26 7.89
C SER A 723 -9.00 -8.04 8.50
N ASN A 724 -8.07 -8.48 7.68
CA ASN A 724 -6.76 -8.94 8.13
C ASN A 724 -5.75 -7.89 7.69
N ASP A 725 -5.34 -6.98 8.57
CA ASP A 725 -4.31 -5.99 8.26
C ASP A 725 -2.89 -6.50 8.60
N TYR A 726 -2.74 -7.78 9.01
CA TYR A 726 -1.45 -8.37 9.39
C TYR A 726 -0.47 -8.43 8.20
N TRP A 727 -0.97 -8.38 6.96
CA TRP A 727 -0.14 -8.37 5.77
C TRP A 727 0.73 -7.11 5.65
N SER A 728 0.31 -5.97 6.22
CA SER A 728 1.05 -4.72 6.11
C SER A 728 2.17 -4.59 7.15
N LEU A 729 2.12 -5.34 8.25
CA LEU A 729 3.08 -5.31 9.36
C LEU A 729 3.34 -3.89 9.93
N THR A 730 2.37 -2.99 9.81
CA THR A 730 2.47 -1.61 10.30
C THR A 730 1.13 -1.06 10.80
N PRO A 731 1.09 -0.50 12.02
CA PRO A 731 -0.08 0.22 12.54
C PRO A 731 -0.55 1.36 11.63
N VAL A 732 0.36 1.96 10.85
CA VAL A 732 0.02 3.09 9.99
C VAL A 732 -0.97 2.69 8.91
N GLU A 733 -0.75 1.56 8.25
CA GLU A 733 -1.67 1.06 7.22
C GLU A 733 -3.03 0.73 7.85
N GLY A 734 -3.05 -0.01 8.97
CA GLY A 734 -4.31 -0.39 9.63
C GLY A 734 -5.15 0.83 10.03
N VAL A 735 -4.52 1.93 10.48
CA VAL A 735 -5.23 3.19 10.74
C VAL A 735 -5.68 3.85 9.43
N GLN A 736 -4.82 3.96 8.41
CA GLN A 736 -5.24 4.53 7.11
C GLN A 736 -6.47 3.79 6.54
N HIS A 737 -6.44 2.46 6.55
CA HIS A 737 -7.51 1.58 6.09
C HIS A 737 -8.80 1.80 6.90
N GLY A 738 -8.70 1.78 8.24
CA GLY A 738 -9.85 2.07 9.11
C GLY A 738 -10.45 3.46 8.85
N LEU A 739 -9.63 4.48 8.56
CA LEU A 739 -10.15 5.81 8.22
C LEU A 739 -10.93 5.82 6.90
N HIS A 740 -10.60 4.96 5.93
CA HIS A 740 -11.43 4.81 4.73
C HIS A 740 -12.79 4.19 5.07
N ALA A 741 -12.81 3.14 5.90
CA ALA A 741 -14.03 2.50 6.38
C ALA A 741 -14.93 3.50 7.13
N LEU A 742 -14.37 4.36 7.98
CA LEU A 742 -15.10 5.39 8.75
C LEU A 742 -16.03 6.23 7.87
N PHE A 743 -15.59 6.63 6.67
CA PHE A 743 -16.42 7.45 5.79
C PHE A 743 -17.68 6.72 5.32
N ARG A 744 -17.64 5.38 5.19
CA ARG A 744 -18.82 4.58 4.84
C ARG A 744 -19.97 4.77 5.84
N ALA A 745 -19.64 4.94 7.13
CA ALA A 745 -20.62 5.21 8.18
C ALA A 745 -21.31 6.58 7.99
N VAL A 746 -20.52 7.63 7.73
CA VAL A 746 -21.02 9.01 7.56
C VAL A 746 -21.83 9.17 6.27
N GLU A 747 -21.34 8.57 5.19
CA GLU A 747 -21.96 8.57 3.86
C GLU A 747 -23.37 7.98 3.90
N ASN A 748 -23.54 6.89 4.65
CA ASN A 748 -24.78 6.11 4.68
C ASN A 748 -25.64 6.32 5.92
N ARG A 749 -25.12 7.01 6.94
CA ARG A 749 -25.78 7.19 8.25
C ARG A 749 -26.13 5.84 8.88
N ARG A 750 -25.16 4.94 8.82
CA ARG A 750 -25.19 3.63 9.45
C ARG A 750 -23.98 3.51 10.37
N PRO A 751 -24.13 2.94 11.57
CA PRO A 751 -22.96 2.61 12.38
C PRO A 751 -22.10 1.59 11.63
N LEU A 752 -20.80 1.67 11.89
CA LEU A 752 -19.82 0.71 11.39
C LEU A 752 -19.07 0.12 12.57
N VAL A 753 -18.97 -1.20 12.59
CA VAL A 753 -18.00 -1.90 13.43
C VAL A 753 -16.97 -2.57 12.51
N ARG A 754 -15.71 -2.55 12.93
CA ARG A 754 -14.58 -3.12 12.20
C ARG A 754 -13.83 -4.03 13.14
N SER A 755 -13.81 -5.33 12.85
CA SER A 755 -13.00 -6.32 13.54
C SER A 755 -11.80 -6.67 12.69
N THR A 756 -10.60 -6.56 13.24
CA THR A 756 -9.37 -6.82 12.49
C THR A 756 -8.46 -7.81 13.18
N VAL A 757 -7.63 -8.54 12.42
CA VAL A 757 -6.61 -9.43 13.00
C VAL A 757 -5.61 -8.64 13.84
N SER A 758 -4.99 -7.60 13.27
CA SER A 758 -4.00 -6.73 13.93
C SER A 758 -4.13 -5.26 13.53
N GLY A 759 -5.18 -4.92 12.80
CA GLY A 759 -5.41 -3.59 12.25
C GLY A 759 -6.06 -2.64 13.25
N TYR A 760 -6.79 -1.66 12.73
CA TYR A 760 -7.54 -0.76 13.59
C TYR A 760 -8.95 -1.29 13.84
N THR A 761 -9.10 -2.12 14.89
CA THR A 761 -10.41 -2.57 15.39
C THR A 761 -11.15 -1.41 16.03
N MET A 762 -12.34 -1.07 15.52
CA MET A 762 -13.06 0.11 15.95
C MET A 762 -14.57 0.04 15.75
N ALA A 763 -15.30 0.84 16.52
CA ALA A 763 -16.69 1.15 16.28
C ALA A 763 -16.84 2.64 15.95
N VAL A 764 -17.66 2.94 14.96
CA VAL A 764 -17.91 4.28 14.43
C VAL A 764 -19.42 4.52 14.38
N ASP A 765 -19.88 5.63 14.96
CA ASP A 765 -21.30 6.00 14.89
C ASP A 765 -21.70 6.55 13.50
N ALA A 766 -22.99 6.78 13.29
CA ALA A 766 -23.52 7.35 12.04
C ALA A 766 -23.06 8.82 11.77
N ALA A 767 -22.37 9.46 12.71
CA ALA A 767 -21.79 10.79 12.56
C ALA A 767 -20.29 10.75 12.21
N GLY A 768 -19.64 9.59 12.35
CA GLY A 768 -18.20 9.41 12.15
C GLY A 768 -17.38 9.50 13.44
N ARG A 769 -18.01 9.41 14.62
CA ARG A 769 -17.33 9.40 15.92
C ARG A 769 -16.79 8.00 16.20
N ILE A 770 -15.50 7.90 16.45
CA ILE A 770 -14.83 6.64 16.81
C ILE A 770 -15.01 6.40 18.32
N ALA A 771 -15.33 5.16 18.69
CA ALA A 771 -15.42 4.73 20.07
C ALA A 771 -14.07 4.93 20.81
N PRO A 772 -14.04 5.56 22.00
CA PRO A 772 -12.79 5.79 22.73
C PRO A 772 -12.05 4.52 23.17
N ALA A 773 -12.78 3.41 23.35
CA ALA A 773 -12.25 2.14 23.85
C ALA A 773 -11.64 1.22 22.77
N SER A 774 -11.45 1.73 21.54
CA SER A 774 -10.82 0.97 20.46
C SER A 774 -9.42 0.45 20.85
N PRO A 775 -9.14 -0.87 20.68
CA PRO A 775 -7.81 -1.42 20.85
C PRO A 775 -6.77 -0.71 19.98
N ALA A 776 -5.53 -0.65 20.48
CA ALA A 776 -4.42 -0.17 19.66
C ALA A 776 -4.18 -1.16 18.50
N PRO A 777 -3.83 -0.69 17.29
CA PRO A 777 -3.41 -1.59 16.23
C PRO A 777 -2.20 -2.41 16.66
N TYR A 778 -2.11 -3.64 16.16
CA TYR A 778 -1.03 -4.60 16.43
C TYR A 778 -0.88 -4.98 17.91
N THR A 779 -2.00 -5.03 18.62
CA THR A 779 -2.09 -5.55 19.99
C THR A 779 -3.20 -6.59 20.11
N GLU A 780 -3.12 -7.50 21.06
CA GLU A 780 -4.22 -8.44 21.36
C GLU A 780 -5.30 -7.70 22.17
N GLY A 781 -6.57 -7.96 21.88
CA GLY A 781 -7.67 -7.40 22.66
C GLY A 781 -9.03 -7.51 21.97
N PHE A 782 -10.02 -6.82 22.53
CA PHE A 782 -11.38 -6.80 22.02
C PHE A 782 -12.04 -5.42 22.20
N LEU A 783 -13.15 -5.19 21.49
CA LEU A 783 -14.00 -4.02 21.68
C LEU A 783 -15.45 -4.45 21.83
N VAL A 784 -16.06 -4.11 22.97
CA VAL A 784 -17.52 -4.18 23.16
C VAL A 784 -18.13 -2.88 22.65
N ALA A 785 -18.89 -2.97 21.56
CA ALA A 785 -19.49 -1.84 20.87
C ALA A 785 -21.01 -1.87 20.99
N ARG A 786 -21.58 -0.91 21.73
CA ARG A 786 -23.02 -0.63 21.66
C ARG A 786 -23.28 0.36 20.54
N VAL A 787 -23.94 -0.10 19.47
CA VAL A 787 -24.26 0.73 18.30
C VAL A 787 -25.74 1.08 18.27
N LEU A 788 -26.04 2.33 17.97
CA LEU A 788 -27.41 2.79 17.71
C LEU A 788 -27.77 2.48 16.26
N LEU A 789 -28.93 1.88 16.04
CA LEU A 789 -29.47 1.49 14.75
C LEU A 789 -30.45 2.57 14.26
N PRO A 790 -30.01 3.52 13.42
CA PRO A 790 -30.85 4.63 13.02
C PRO A 790 -31.98 4.13 12.12
N GLU A 791 -33.09 4.86 12.08
CA GLU A 791 -34.15 4.58 11.11
C GLU A 791 -33.62 4.52 9.67
N ARG A 792 -34.32 3.75 8.82
CA ARG A 792 -33.90 3.41 7.45
C ARG A 792 -34.02 4.54 6.43
N TRP A 793 -33.92 5.80 6.86
CA TRP A 793 -33.84 6.92 5.93
C TRP A 793 -32.53 6.84 5.14
N LEU A 794 -32.60 7.25 3.87
CA LEU A 794 -31.47 7.24 2.94
C LEU A 794 -30.95 8.65 2.75
N THR A 795 -29.64 8.82 2.89
CA THR A 795 -28.96 10.08 2.59
C THR A 795 -29.03 10.38 1.08
N PRO A 796 -28.86 11.64 0.65
CA PRO A 796 -28.73 11.94 -0.78
C PRO A 796 -27.60 11.17 -1.44
N TYR A 797 -26.46 10.99 -0.75
CA TYR A 797 -25.39 10.15 -1.28
C TYR A 797 -25.83 8.70 -1.46
N THR A 798 -26.49 8.09 -0.45
CA THR A 798 -26.97 6.70 -0.57
C THR A 798 -27.93 6.54 -1.75
N ARG A 799 -28.81 7.52 -1.98
CA ARG A 799 -29.78 7.49 -3.10
C ARG A 799 -29.14 7.65 -4.47
N TYR A 800 -28.23 8.61 -4.64
CA TYR A 800 -27.73 9.02 -5.96
C TYR A 800 -26.31 8.53 -6.27
N GLY A 801 -25.60 7.98 -5.29
CA GLY A 801 -24.23 7.50 -5.42
C GLY A 801 -23.23 8.60 -5.75
N ASP A 802 -22.27 8.26 -6.59
CA ASP A 802 -21.13 9.09 -6.97
C ASP A 802 -21.48 10.22 -7.98
N TRP A 803 -22.59 10.92 -7.77
CA TRP A 803 -23.06 11.98 -8.67
C TRP A 803 -22.09 13.18 -8.76
N LEU A 804 -21.46 13.57 -7.64
CA LEU A 804 -20.51 14.68 -7.60
C LEU A 804 -19.25 14.40 -8.42
N PRO A 805 -18.52 13.28 -8.21
CA PRO A 805 -17.33 13.01 -9.01
C PRO A 805 -17.67 12.77 -10.49
N VAL A 806 -18.82 12.19 -10.82
CA VAL A 806 -19.29 12.10 -12.23
C VAL A 806 -19.47 13.49 -12.84
N LEU A 807 -20.11 14.42 -12.11
CA LEU A 807 -20.21 15.82 -12.54
C LEU A 807 -18.83 16.45 -12.72
N CYS A 808 -17.89 16.20 -11.81
CA CYS A 808 -16.52 16.68 -11.91
C CYS A 808 -15.79 16.16 -13.16
N VAL A 809 -15.99 14.90 -13.55
CA VAL A 809 -15.45 14.32 -14.80
C VAL A 809 -16.00 15.08 -16.01
N ILE A 810 -17.32 15.28 -16.07
CA ILE A 810 -17.98 16.00 -17.17
C ILE A 810 -17.45 17.44 -17.27
N LEU A 811 -17.43 18.18 -16.15
CA LEU A 811 -16.97 19.57 -16.11
C LEU A 811 -15.50 19.71 -16.48
N THR A 812 -14.65 18.75 -16.08
CA THR A 812 -13.23 18.71 -16.47
C THR A 812 -13.08 18.50 -17.97
N GLY A 813 -13.84 17.56 -18.54
CA GLY A 813 -13.88 17.29 -19.99
C GLY A 813 -14.33 18.51 -20.79
N VAL A 814 -15.46 19.12 -20.41
CA VAL A 814 -16.00 20.33 -21.06
C VAL A 814 -15.00 21.50 -20.98
N SER A 815 -14.42 21.74 -19.81
CA SER A 815 -13.39 22.79 -19.62
C SER A 815 -12.18 22.56 -20.52
N ARG A 816 -11.79 21.30 -20.73
CA ARG A 816 -10.69 20.95 -21.63
C ARG A 816 -11.00 21.14 -23.09
N LEU A 817 -12.17 20.70 -23.55
CA LEU A 817 -12.61 20.87 -24.92
C LEU A 817 -12.79 22.36 -25.25
N GLY A 818 -13.38 23.15 -24.34
CA GLY A 818 -13.51 24.60 -24.50
C GLY A 818 -12.16 25.30 -24.67
N LEU A 819 -11.16 24.96 -23.84
CA LEU A 819 -9.80 25.49 -23.98
C LEU A 819 -9.11 25.06 -25.29
N ALA A 820 -9.39 23.87 -25.80
CA ALA A 820 -8.87 23.41 -27.09
C ALA A 820 -9.54 24.15 -28.27
N GLY A 821 -10.86 24.32 -28.23
CA GLY A 821 -11.63 25.06 -29.22
C GLY A 821 -11.19 26.52 -29.33
N LEU A 822 -11.00 27.21 -28.20
CA LEU A 822 -10.49 28.59 -28.17
C LEU A 822 -9.10 28.71 -28.82
N ARG A 823 -8.22 27.70 -28.68
CA ARG A 823 -6.92 27.71 -29.37
C ARG A 823 -7.06 27.52 -30.86
N PHE A 824 -7.94 26.61 -31.29
CA PHE A 824 -8.18 26.38 -32.71
C PHE A 824 -8.75 27.63 -33.38
N ALA A 825 -9.75 28.27 -32.75
CA ALA A 825 -10.31 29.53 -33.19
C ALA A 825 -9.24 30.64 -33.26
N ASN A 826 -8.41 30.79 -32.23
CA ASN A 826 -7.33 31.78 -32.22
C ASN A 826 -6.24 31.52 -33.28
N ARG A 827 -5.91 30.25 -33.55
CA ARG A 827 -4.98 29.88 -34.64
C ARG A 827 -5.58 30.19 -36.02
N ARG A 828 -6.86 29.88 -36.22
CA ARG A 828 -7.59 30.20 -37.46
C ARG A 828 -7.69 31.70 -37.68
N ALA A 829 -8.04 32.47 -36.65
CA ALA A 829 -8.10 33.92 -36.69
C ALA A 829 -6.73 34.55 -36.99
N ARG A 830 -5.65 34.04 -36.38
CA ARG A 830 -4.28 34.46 -36.71
C ARG A 830 -3.95 34.15 -38.16
N ARG A 831 -4.19 32.92 -38.63
CA ARG A 831 -3.96 32.51 -40.02
C ARG A 831 -4.71 33.39 -41.01
N ASN A 832 -5.98 33.68 -40.75
CA ASN A 832 -6.80 34.57 -41.59
C ASN A 832 -6.27 36.01 -41.59
N ARG A 833 -5.77 36.52 -40.46
CA ARG A 833 -5.09 37.84 -40.40
C ARG A 833 -3.76 37.86 -41.16
N THR A 834 -2.99 36.77 -41.13
CA THR A 834 -1.75 36.67 -41.92
C THR A 834 -2.06 36.61 -43.41
N LEU A 835 -3.08 35.84 -43.82
CA LEU A 835 -3.53 35.77 -45.22
C LEU A 835 -4.10 37.11 -45.71
N ALA A 836 -4.90 37.81 -44.90
CA ALA A 836 -5.41 39.13 -45.24
C ALA A 836 -4.31 40.21 -45.33
N ARG A 837 -3.22 40.08 -44.57
CA ARG A 837 -2.03 40.95 -44.69
C ARG A 837 -1.14 40.60 -45.88
N ALA A 838 -1.16 39.35 -46.34
CA ALA A 838 -0.44 38.91 -47.53
C ALA A 838 -1.19 39.25 -48.84
N GLY A 839 -2.50 39.52 -48.78
CA GLY A 839 -3.34 39.93 -49.91
C GLY A 839 -3.64 41.43 -49.98
N GLY A 840 -2.73 42.29 -49.49
CA GLY A 840 -2.85 43.75 -49.64
C GLY A 840 -2.69 44.23 -51.10
N PRO A 841 -3.13 45.45 -51.44
CA PRO A 841 -3.64 45.85 -52.76
C PRO A 841 -2.61 46.10 -53.89
N ASP A 842 -1.39 45.58 -53.80
CA ASP A 842 -0.35 45.79 -54.84
C ASP A 842 -0.27 44.67 -55.90
N GLY A 843 -1.34 43.89 -56.03
CA GLY A 843 -1.43 42.75 -56.96
C GLY A 843 -2.24 43.00 -58.23
N ILE A 844 -2.44 44.25 -58.65
CA ILE A 844 -3.03 44.60 -59.95
C ILE A 844 -2.20 45.73 -60.57
N ALA A 845 -1.12 45.39 -61.28
CA ALA A 845 -0.61 46.14 -62.43
C ALA A 845 0.45 45.30 -63.18
N LEU A 846 0.05 44.86 -64.39
CA LEU A 846 0.79 44.22 -65.48
C LEU A 846 1.25 42.76 -65.30
#